data_AF-A0A521K1A6-F1
#
_entry.id   AF-A0A521K1A6-F1
#
_cell.length_a   1.000
_cell.length_b   1.000
_cell.length_c   1.000
_cell.angle_alpha   90.00
_cell.angle_beta   90.00
_cell.angle_gamma   90.00
#
_symmetry.space_group_name_H-M   'P 1'
#
loop_
_entity.id
_entity.type
_entity.pdbx_description
1 polymer ?
#
loop_
_entity_poly.entity_id
_entity_poly.type
_entity_poly.pdbx_seq_one_letter_code
_entity_poly.pdbx_strand_id
1 'polypeptide(L)'
;MSVTPPAPRSALRLAALWFAIAFAVRLCVACSRSDELELELYTGTFGWSLIQGMPLDPERLPIIDHLRGSALFGVLVVPLQWLFGPQLFALKLLACGWGAAHAALFGALARRWFGPSAGWLAVLLLAFAPPSYQMVGVLALGSHEAVGLWIALALFALIWRPGAEPLAADGASVAPDGAARAAVAAAPRAELSAARALAFGAVCGCGVLFSLQFVVALPAIACAWLALDPRAPLRPRTWLALAGAAPLLACIRLLSTQGKLVTAKPEDHLQFADLGANVQKFFALVPDGLRRSWLYAEQGLGWVSWVVLAALALGLVATIARARRRDALALYALVHPLAYSIAHALTDFELNFDNTLDGIGSRYLMPFWPALALWIVFGVRMLRTRFGPLPAAAFGAAPVLAGVLGVVALSDPLHITREPRVRGLDAPGFGFHLRYASGGSLERHWELAAELDPDWLALRPLALETPRIDAEFTLAELRDEVRRAQALSNGARSVRFVEIGAWIVRTKHYEAAPALEQLDEADRIWLWRGAGRELGMQCAVKWLQLARSNDNLEKLLSDVPPTVRPWVIEGAGVNAGLRLTPYNPPAIDLIAQGAGLGPRLRPIYFRAAGLAYRTRYFAARYFVPRDGVLRVESMMPSNARLWFREGLRMPLENQLDTEATPTLPVAD
;
A
#
# COMPACT_ATOMS: atom_id res chain seq x y z
N MET A 1 8.22 0.92 -47.82
CA MET A 1 8.82 1.93 -46.92
C MET A 1 9.60 1.21 -45.83
N SER A 2 10.92 1.32 -45.83
CA SER A 2 11.75 0.82 -44.73
C SER A 2 11.52 1.70 -43.50
N VAL A 3 10.99 1.12 -42.43
CA VAL A 3 10.85 1.82 -41.15
C VAL A 3 12.20 1.76 -40.48
N THR A 4 13.07 2.75 -40.73
CA THR A 4 14.32 2.89 -39.98
C THR A 4 13.99 2.95 -38.49
N PRO A 5 14.67 2.15 -37.65
CA PRO A 5 14.42 2.18 -36.22
C PRO A 5 14.65 3.60 -35.71
N PRO A 6 13.72 4.14 -34.89
CA PRO A 6 13.86 5.46 -34.32
C PRO A 6 15.20 5.60 -33.61
N ALA A 7 15.93 6.70 -33.86
CA ALA A 7 17.19 6.98 -33.17
C ALA A 7 16.99 6.88 -31.65
N PRO A 8 17.97 6.37 -30.88
CA PRO A 8 17.83 6.09 -29.44
C PRO A 8 17.29 7.28 -28.62
N ARG A 9 17.60 8.52 -29.04
CA ARG A 9 17.07 9.76 -28.45
C ARG A 9 15.54 9.86 -28.51
N SER A 10 14.91 9.41 -29.60
CA SER A 10 13.45 9.44 -29.75
C SER A 10 12.74 8.38 -28.92
N ALA A 11 13.40 7.25 -28.62
CA ALA A 11 12.87 6.24 -27.73
C ALA A 11 12.82 6.73 -26.28
N LEU A 12 13.90 7.37 -25.82
CA LEU A 12 13.96 7.98 -24.48
C LEU A 12 12.94 9.11 -24.31
N ARG A 13 12.81 10.01 -25.30
CA ARG A 13 11.79 11.08 -25.26
C ARG A 13 10.38 10.52 -25.16
N LEU A 14 10.08 9.46 -25.92
CA LEU A 14 8.75 8.84 -25.86
C LEU A 14 8.52 8.15 -24.50
N ALA A 15 9.50 7.45 -23.96
CA ALA A 15 9.40 6.84 -22.64
C ALA A 15 9.20 7.89 -21.54
N ALA A 16 9.90 9.03 -21.63
CA ALA A 16 9.71 10.16 -20.72
C ALA A 16 8.30 10.76 -20.81
N LEU A 17 7.75 10.89 -22.03
CA LEU A 17 6.36 11.34 -22.22
C LEU A 17 5.35 10.35 -21.63
N TRP A 18 5.57 9.04 -21.84
CA TRP A 18 4.73 8.00 -21.23
C TRP A 18 4.79 8.01 -19.71
N PHE A 19 5.99 8.18 -19.15
CA PHE A 19 6.18 8.37 -17.72
C PHE A 19 5.38 9.60 -17.24
N ALA A 20 5.53 10.75 -17.90
CA ALA A 20 4.86 11.99 -17.50
C ALA A 20 3.33 11.85 -17.51
N ILE A 21 2.74 11.20 -18.52
CA ILE A 21 1.30 10.96 -18.59
C ILE A 21 0.84 10.05 -17.44
N ALA A 22 1.49 8.90 -17.24
CA ALA A 22 1.13 7.97 -16.18
C ALA A 22 1.33 8.58 -14.78
N PHE A 23 2.38 9.38 -14.61
CA PHE A 23 2.67 10.12 -13.39
C PHE A 23 1.59 11.16 -13.10
N ALA A 24 1.21 11.97 -14.09
CA ALA A 24 0.19 13.01 -13.93
C ALA A 24 -1.17 12.42 -13.54
N VAL A 25 -1.59 11.32 -14.21
CA VAL A 25 -2.85 10.65 -13.90
C VAL A 25 -2.87 10.12 -12.46
N ARG A 26 -1.81 9.42 -12.05
CA ARG A 26 -1.68 8.92 -10.67
C ARG A 26 -1.58 10.06 -9.65
N LEU A 27 -0.87 11.14 -9.99
CA LEU A 27 -0.74 12.30 -9.11
C LEU A 27 -2.10 12.93 -8.83
N CYS A 28 -2.99 13.04 -9.83
CA CYS A 28 -4.37 13.52 -9.60
C CYS A 28 -5.11 12.68 -8.55
N VAL A 29 -5.02 11.35 -8.65
CA VAL A 29 -5.62 10.43 -7.67
C VAL A 29 -4.95 10.56 -6.30
N ALA A 30 -3.61 10.59 -6.26
CA ALA A 30 -2.83 10.76 -5.03
C ALA A 30 -3.16 12.05 -4.28
N CYS A 31 -3.29 13.15 -5.00
CA CYS A 31 -3.68 14.45 -4.45
C CYS A 31 -5.08 14.42 -3.84
N SER A 32 -5.99 13.64 -4.41
CA SER A 32 -7.37 13.51 -3.95
C SER A 32 -7.52 12.62 -2.71
N ARG A 33 -6.50 11.81 -2.45
CA ARG A 33 -6.42 10.85 -1.33
C ARG A 33 -5.22 11.18 -0.44
N SER A 34 -4.95 12.47 -0.27
CA SER A 34 -3.77 12.95 0.46
C SER A 34 -3.84 12.75 1.96
N ASP A 35 -5.01 12.38 2.47
CA ASP A 35 -5.35 12.12 3.87
C ASP A 35 -5.60 10.64 4.19
N GLU A 36 -5.43 9.75 3.21
CA GLU A 36 -5.55 8.31 3.42
C GLU A 36 -4.29 7.78 4.11
N LEU A 37 -4.45 7.29 5.34
CA LEU A 37 -3.36 7.00 6.28
C LEU A 37 -3.16 5.50 6.54
N GLU A 38 -3.18 4.68 5.50
CA GLU A 38 -2.99 3.24 5.67
C GLU A 38 -1.53 2.86 6.02
N LEU A 39 -1.15 1.64 5.66
CA LEU A 39 0.15 0.99 5.84
C LEU A 39 1.36 1.78 5.26
N GLU A 40 1.15 2.86 4.49
CA GLU A 40 2.24 3.68 3.94
C GLU A 40 2.91 4.58 4.99
N LEU A 41 2.25 4.84 6.12
CA LEU A 41 2.85 5.57 7.22
C LEU A 41 4.08 4.86 7.80
N TYR A 42 4.10 3.52 7.79
CA TYR A 42 5.28 2.74 8.16
C TYR A 42 6.48 3.07 7.28
N THR A 43 6.29 3.11 5.96
CA THR A 43 7.33 3.48 5.00
C THR A 43 7.87 4.88 5.24
N GLY A 44 7.00 5.85 5.51
CA GLY A 44 7.45 7.21 5.81
C GLY A 44 8.15 7.32 7.15
N THR A 45 7.71 6.56 8.13
CA THR A 45 8.36 6.44 9.43
C THR A 45 9.78 5.90 9.30
N PHE A 46 9.95 4.84 8.51
CA PHE A 46 11.25 4.24 8.22
C PHE A 46 12.21 5.25 7.55
N GLY A 47 11.74 5.95 6.52
CA GLY A 47 12.54 6.98 5.85
C GLY A 47 12.93 8.12 6.79
N TRP A 48 12.02 8.51 7.69
CA TRP A 48 12.29 9.57 8.66
C TRP A 48 13.31 9.12 9.72
N SER A 49 13.20 7.90 10.23
CA SER A 49 14.20 7.31 11.13
C SER A 49 15.61 7.35 10.53
N LEU A 50 15.74 7.07 9.23
CA LEU A 50 17.00 7.19 8.51
C LEU A 50 17.53 8.63 8.45
N ILE A 51 16.66 9.61 8.20
CA ILE A 51 17.03 11.03 8.20
C ILE A 51 17.53 11.48 9.57
N GLN A 52 16.92 10.96 10.63
CA GLN A 52 17.30 11.24 12.02
C GLN A 52 18.55 10.45 12.48
N GLY A 53 19.19 9.68 11.59
CA GLY A 53 20.40 8.93 11.93
C GLY A 53 20.16 7.73 12.86
N MET A 54 18.92 7.22 12.94
CA MET A 54 18.63 6.05 13.77
C MET A 54 19.39 4.82 13.25
N PRO A 55 20.01 4.03 14.14
CA PRO A 55 20.63 2.78 13.73
C PRO A 55 19.55 1.81 13.24
N LEU A 56 19.73 1.29 12.02
CA LEU A 56 18.92 0.21 11.49
C LEU A 56 19.64 -1.12 11.74
N ASP A 57 19.06 -1.95 12.60
CA ASP A 57 19.47 -3.35 12.73
C ASP A 57 18.53 -4.21 11.86
N PRO A 58 19.01 -4.77 10.72
CA PRO A 58 18.20 -5.56 9.79
C PRO A 58 17.48 -6.76 10.43
N GLU A 59 18.03 -7.35 11.48
CA GLU A 59 17.43 -8.49 12.19
C GLU A 59 16.26 -8.06 13.09
N ARG A 60 16.21 -6.76 13.40
CA ARG A 60 15.27 -6.13 14.32
C ARG A 60 14.36 -5.12 13.63
N LEU A 61 14.48 -4.93 12.32
CA LEU A 61 13.55 -4.06 11.62
C LEU A 61 12.13 -4.61 11.81
N PRO A 62 11.15 -3.78 12.20
CA PRO A 62 9.73 -4.17 12.26
C PRO A 62 9.19 -4.34 10.84
N ILE A 63 9.74 -5.29 10.10
CA ILE A 63 9.27 -5.66 8.79
C ILE A 63 7.92 -6.32 9.01
N ILE A 64 6.86 -5.62 8.61
CA ILE A 64 5.57 -6.27 8.44
C ILE A 64 5.82 -7.43 7.49
N ASP A 65 5.66 -8.67 7.97
CA ASP A 65 6.20 -9.89 7.34
C ASP A 65 5.85 -10.06 5.85
N HIS A 66 4.75 -9.47 5.41
CA HIS A 66 4.25 -9.51 4.04
C HIS A 66 4.52 -8.23 3.21
N LEU A 67 5.15 -7.20 3.77
CA LEU A 67 5.45 -5.90 3.13
C LEU A 67 6.95 -5.60 3.12
N ARG A 68 7.80 -6.55 2.75
CA ARG A 68 9.27 -6.35 2.69
C ARG A 68 9.71 -5.15 1.85
N GLY A 69 9.01 -4.89 0.74
CA GLY A 69 9.31 -3.73 -0.10
C GLY A 69 9.01 -2.38 0.55
N SER A 70 8.26 -2.34 1.67
CA SER A 70 8.04 -1.12 2.45
C SER A 70 9.34 -0.56 3.03
N ALA A 71 10.30 -1.42 3.38
CA ALA A 71 11.65 -1.01 3.82
C ALA A 71 12.45 -0.41 2.67
N LEU A 72 12.42 -1.04 1.49
CA LEU A 72 13.05 -0.47 0.29
C LEU A 72 12.43 0.91 -0.05
N PHE A 73 11.10 1.01 -0.02
CA PHE A 73 10.43 2.29 -0.22
C PHE A 73 10.81 3.30 0.86
N GLY A 74 11.02 2.87 2.10
CA GLY A 74 11.47 3.71 3.19
C GLY A 74 12.86 4.30 2.93
N VAL A 75 13.78 3.50 2.36
CA VAL A 75 15.08 4.01 1.88
C VAL A 75 14.89 4.99 0.71
N LEU A 76 14.07 4.62 -0.28
CA LEU A 76 13.89 5.42 -1.50
C LEU A 76 13.13 6.73 -1.27
N VAL A 77 12.33 6.85 -0.20
CA VAL A 77 11.61 8.07 0.13
C VAL A 77 12.48 9.09 0.87
N VAL A 78 13.64 8.69 1.43
CA VAL A 78 14.55 9.59 2.18
C VAL A 78 14.83 10.89 1.43
N PRO A 79 15.24 10.90 0.14
CA PRO A 79 15.50 12.16 -0.57
C PRO A 79 14.25 13.04 -0.71
N LEU A 80 13.07 12.44 -0.86
CA LEU A 80 11.81 13.16 -0.97
C LEU A 80 11.37 13.75 0.38
N GLN A 81 11.55 13.00 1.47
CA GLN A 81 11.26 13.49 2.81
C GLN A 81 12.26 14.55 3.27
N TRP A 82 13.51 14.44 2.86
CA TRP A 82 14.50 15.50 3.10
C TRP A 82 14.11 16.81 2.40
N LEU A 83 13.61 16.73 1.15
CA LEU A 83 13.21 17.90 0.38
C LEU A 83 11.85 18.50 0.80
N PHE A 84 10.86 17.66 1.11
CA PHE A 84 9.48 18.08 1.36
C PHE A 84 9.04 17.99 2.83
N GLY A 85 9.93 17.50 3.71
CA GLY A 85 9.61 17.10 5.07
C GLY A 85 8.92 15.74 5.15
N PRO A 86 8.63 15.23 6.35
CA PRO A 86 7.97 13.94 6.58
C PRO A 86 6.46 14.03 6.31
N GLN A 87 6.08 14.41 5.09
CA GLN A 87 4.70 14.60 4.64
C GLN A 87 4.22 13.38 3.86
N LEU A 88 2.94 13.05 3.99
CA LEU A 88 2.34 11.94 3.24
C LEU A 88 2.46 12.14 1.71
N PHE A 89 2.44 13.40 1.27
CA PHE A 89 2.68 13.76 -0.12
C PHE A 89 4.02 13.22 -0.67
N ALA A 90 5.09 13.25 0.12
CA ALA A 90 6.41 12.75 -0.31
C ALA A 90 6.38 11.24 -0.61
N LEU A 91 5.64 10.47 0.20
CA LEU A 91 5.40 9.05 -0.03
C LEU A 91 4.63 8.81 -1.32
N LYS A 92 3.54 9.56 -1.53
CA LYS A 92 2.71 9.41 -2.72
C LYS A 92 3.44 9.77 -4.01
N LEU A 93 4.38 10.73 -3.97
CA LEU A 93 5.26 11.03 -5.10
C LEU A 93 6.12 9.82 -5.50
N LEU A 94 6.67 9.09 -4.52
CA LEU A 94 7.41 7.86 -4.77
C LEU A 94 6.52 6.81 -5.43
N ALA A 95 5.33 6.56 -4.89
CA ALA A 95 4.38 5.59 -5.45
C ALA A 95 3.97 5.95 -6.89
N CYS A 96 3.63 7.22 -7.13
CA CYS A 96 3.29 7.72 -8.47
C CYS A 96 4.45 7.53 -9.46
N GLY A 97 5.68 7.88 -9.04
CA GLY A 97 6.88 7.70 -9.84
C GLY A 97 7.15 6.24 -10.17
N TRP A 98 7.02 5.36 -9.18
CA TRP A 98 7.21 3.92 -9.33
C TRP A 98 6.23 3.32 -10.33
N GLY A 99 4.94 3.62 -10.16
CA GLY A 99 3.91 3.19 -11.07
C GLY A 99 4.07 3.76 -12.49
N ALA A 100 4.51 5.02 -12.62
CA ALA A 100 4.76 5.65 -13.91
C ALA A 100 5.95 5.01 -14.65
N ALA A 101 7.02 4.66 -13.92
CA ALA A 101 8.14 3.91 -14.46
C ALA A 101 7.71 2.52 -14.96
N HIS A 102 6.86 1.84 -14.19
CA HIS A 102 6.26 0.57 -14.60
C HIS A 102 5.47 0.73 -15.92
N ALA A 103 4.57 1.71 -16.01
CA ALA A 103 3.78 1.94 -17.22
C ALA A 103 4.65 2.28 -18.44
N ALA A 104 5.64 3.16 -18.28
CA ALA A 104 6.55 3.55 -19.36
C ALA A 104 7.40 2.37 -19.87
N LEU A 105 7.93 1.56 -18.95
CA LEU A 105 8.73 0.38 -19.30
C LEU A 105 7.89 -0.68 -20.02
N PHE A 106 6.67 -0.89 -19.56
CA PHE A 106 5.74 -1.82 -20.20
C PHE A 106 5.29 -1.31 -21.58
N GLY A 107 5.05 -0.01 -21.73
CA GLY A 107 4.85 0.66 -23.01
C GLY A 107 6.03 0.45 -23.98
N ALA A 108 7.26 0.52 -23.47
CA ALA A 108 8.46 0.28 -24.26
C ALA A 108 8.55 -1.18 -24.73
N LEU A 109 8.22 -2.14 -23.86
CA LEU A 109 8.09 -3.56 -24.21
C LEU A 109 7.05 -3.78 -25.31
N ALA A 110 5.82 -3.28 -25.11
CA ALA A 110 4.74 -3.43 -26.08
C ALA A 110 5.05 -2.76 -27.42
N ARG A 111 5.67 -1.56 -27.41
CA ARG A 111 6.14 -0.89 -28.62
C ARG A 111 7.19 -1.69 -29.35
N ARG A 112 8.16 -2.24 -28.62
CA ARG A 112 9.26 -3.01 -29.20
C ARG A 112 8.75 -4.27 -29.91
N TRP A 113 7.68 -4.85 -29.39
CA TRP A 113 7.12 -6.11 -29.88
C TRP A 113 6.04 -5.92 -30.96
N PHE A 114 5.19 -4.89 -30.84
CA PHE A 114 3.99 -4.72 -31.69
C PHE A 114 3.89 -3.35 -32.37
N GLY A 115 4.89 -2.48 -32.21
CA GLY A 115 4.92 -1.14 -32.78
C GLY A 115 4.30 -0.06 -31.90
N PRO A 116 4.42 1.22 -32.31
CA PRO A 116 4.16 2.39 -31.47
C PRO A 116 2.73 2.47 -30.92
N SER A 117 1.72 2.08 -31.71
CA SER A 117 0.31 2.13 -31.26
C SER A 117 0.03 1.20 -30.09
N ALA A 118 0.69 0.03 -30.04
CA ALA A 118 0.57 -0.90 -28.93
C ALA A 118 1.26 -0.39 -27.67
N GLY A 119 2.39 0.31 -27.83
CA GLY A 119 3.05 0.98 -26.71
C GLY A 119 2.17 2.04 -26.08
N TRP A 120 1.55 2.90 -26.90
CA TRP A 120 0.58 3.89 -26.43
C TRP A 120 -0.61 3.25 -25.72
N LEU A 121 -1.22 2.23 -26.32
CA LEU A 121 -2.35 1.54 -25.70
C LEU A 121 -1.97 0.91 -24.35
N ALA A 122 -0.81 0.24 -24.27
CA ALA A 122 -0.34 -0.36 -23.02
C ALA A 122 -0.14 0.69 -21.92
N VAL A 123 0.46 1.84 -22.25
CA VAL A 123 0.64 2.96 -21.31
C VAL A 123 -0.70 3.51 -20.86
N LEU A 124 -1.65 3.72 -21.78
CA LEU A 124 -2.97 4.23 -21.44
C LEU A 124 -3.76 3.25 -20.57
N LEU A 125 -3.69 1.94 -20.83
CA LEU A 125 -4.34 0.92 -19.99
C LEU A 125 -3.75 0.84 -18.58
N LEU A 126 -2.45 1.13 -18.41
CA LEU A 126 -1.80 1.15 -17.09
C LEU A 126 -1.98 2.50 -16.38
N ALA A 127 -1.94 3.61 -17.12
CA ALA A 127 -2.20 4.95 -16.58
C ALA A 127 -3.64 5.10 -16.13
N PHE A 128 -4.60 4.55 -16.91
CA PHE A 128 -6.02 4.47 -16.61
C PHE A 128 -6.41 3.03 -16.25
N ALA A 129 -5.63 2.39 -15.38
CA ALA A 129 -6.01 1.13 -14.77
C ALA A 129 -7.32 1.27 -13.97
N PRO A 130 -8.00 0.15 -13.62
CA PRO A 130 -9.23 0.18 -12.85
C PRO A 130 -9.11 0.92 -11.51
N PRO A 131 -10.23 1.46 -10.96
CA PRO A 131 -10.23 2.25 -9.74
C PRO A 131 -9.40 1.69 -8.59
N SER A 132 -9.55 0.40 -8.27
CA SER A 132 -8.76 -0.22 -7.19
C SER A 132 -7.25 -0.14 -7.42
N TYR A 133 -6.82 -0.39 -8.66
CA TYR A 133 -5.40 -0.31 -9.05
C TYR A 133 -4.87 1.11 -8.91
N GLN A 134 -5.70 2.12 -9.21
CA GLN A 134 -5.33 3.52 -8.99
C GLN A 134 -5.22 3.84 -7.50
N MET A 135 -6.20 3.41 -6.69
CA MET A 135 -6.21 3.65 -5.25
C MET A 135 -4.97 3.08 -4.59
N VAL A 136 -4.68 1.79 -4.80
CA VAL A 136 -3.50 1.17 -4.16
C VAL A 136 -2.20 1.61 -4.83
N GLY A 137 -2.21 1.88 -6.14
CA GLY A 137 -1.02 2.32 -6.88
C GLY A 137 -0.51 3.71 -6.49
N VAL A 138 -1.30 4.50 -5.74
CA VAL A 138 -0.86 5.77 -5.13
C VAL A 138 -0.45 5.62 -3.67
N LEU A 139 -0.57 4.42 -3.08
CA LEU A 139 -0.11 4.13 -1.73
C LEU A 139 1.33 3.61 -1.79
N ALA A 140 2.22 4.20 -0.99
CA ALA A 140 3.63 3.82 -0.92
C ALA A 140 3.87 2.55 -0.09
N LEU A 141 3.07 1.50 -0.32
CA LEU A 141 3.09 0.26 0.48
C LEU A 141 4.36 -0.57 0.29
N GLY A 142 5.06 -0.39 -0.84
CA GLY A 142 6.17 -1.26 -1.22
C GLY A 142 5.76 -2.73 -1.32
N SER A 143 4.59 -3.01 -1.91
CA SER A 143 4.00 -4.36 -1.92
C SER A 143 3.50 -4.77 -3.30
N HIS A 144 2.29 -5.30 -3.36
CA HIS A 144 1.73 -6.08 -4.46
C HIS A 144 1.69 -5.33 -5.80
N GLU A 145 1.19 -4.09 -5.85
CA GLU A 145 1.17 -3.29 -7.09
C GLU A 145 2.60 -3.01 -7.58
N ALA A 146 3.49 -2.64 -6.67
CA ALA A 146 4.85 -2.22 -6.96
C ALA A 146 5.72 -3.34 -7.54
N VAL A 147 5.33 -4.61 -7.39
CA VAL A 147 5.94 -5.76 -8.08
C VAL A 147 5.90 -5.63 -9.60
N GLY A 148 4.91 -4.91 -10.14
CA GLY A 148 4.77 -4.69 -11.58
C GLY A 148 6.03 -4.11 -12.23
N LEU A 149 6.74 -3.19 -11.55
CA LEU A 149 7.99 -2.63 -12.07
C LEU A 149 9.07 -3.71 -12.19
N TRP A 150 9.25 -4.55 -11.18
CA TRP A 150 10.23 -5.64 -11.20
C TRP A 150 9.93 -6.65 -12.30
N ILE A 151 8.65 -6.98 -12.51
CA ILE A 151 8.22 -7.86 -13.60
C ILE A 151 8.56 -7.22 -14.95
N ALA A 152 8.24 -5.95 -15.14
CA ALA A 152 8.54 -5.23 -16.37
C ALA A 152 10.06 -5.14 -16.60
N LEU A 153 10.87 -4.94 -15.56
CA LEU A 153 12.34 -4.95 -15.64
C LEU A 153 12.88 -6.34 -16.02
N ALA A 154 12.34 -7.42 -15.44
CA ALA A 154 12.77 -8.78 -15.75
C ALA A 154 12.46 -9.12 -17.21
N LEU A 155 11.23 -8.82 -17.66
CA LEU A 155 10.84 -8.95 -19.06
C LEU A 155 11.70 -8.07 -19.96
N PHE A 156 11.99 -6.84 -19.57
CA PHE A 156 12.86 -5.95 -20.34
C PHE A 156 14.29 -6.50 -20.46
N ALA A 157 14.90 -6.96 -19.37
CA ALA A 157 16.23 -7.56 -19.39
C ALA A 157 16.29 -8.80 -20.30
N LEU A 158 15.20 -9.57 -20.36
CA LEU A 158 15.06 -10.76 -21.18
C LEU A 158 14.82 -10.44 -22.67
N ILE A 159 13.88 -9.53 -22.95
CA ILE A 159 13.29 -9.28 -24.27
C ILE A 159 14.05 -8.19 -25.02
N TRP A 160 14.52 -7.14 -24.33
CA TRP A 160 15.13 -5.97 -24.96
C TRP A 160 16.44 -6.34 -25.62
N ARG A 161 16.64 -6.01 -26.90
CA ARG A 161 17.91 -6.26 -27.61
C ARG A 161 18.34 -4.97 -28.31
N PRO A 162 19.50 -4.40 -27.95
CA PRO A 162 20.09 -3.29 -28.70
C PRO A 162 20.28 -3.70 -30.17
N GLY A 163 19.86 -2.86 -31.11
CA GLY A 163 20.08 -3.06 -32.55
C GLY A 163 19.23 -4.11 -33.25
N ALA A 164 18.46 -4.93 -32.52
CA ALA A 164 17.51 -5.83 -33.19
C ALA A 164 16.36 -5.00 -33.78
N GLU A 165 15.98 -5.25 -35.03
CA GLU A 165 14.79 -4.65 -35.64
C GLU A 165 13.51 -5.09 -34.89
N PRO A 166 12.41 -4.31 -34.96
CA PRO A 166 11.07 -4.77 -34.60
C PRO A 166 10.87 -6.20 -35.13
N LEU A 167 10.49 -7.15 -34.27
CA LEU A 167 10.09 -8.47 -34.76
C LEU A 167 8.89 -8.22 -35.66
N ALA A 168 9.07 -8.32 -36.97
CA ALA A 168 8.24 -7.70 -38.01
C ALA A 168 6.75 -7.65 -37.65
N ALA A 169 6.23 -6.43 -37.52
CA ALA A 169 4.96 -6.14 -36.88
C ALA A 169 3.71 -6.54 -37.69
N ASP A 170 3.84 -7.02 -38.92
CA ASP A 170 2.68 -7.37 -39.74
C ASP A 170 2.87 -8.71 -40.45
N GLY A 171 2.33 -9.76 -39.83
CA GLY A 171 2.07 -11.05 -40.48
C GLY A 171 0.86 -11.00 -41.45
N ALA A 172 0.63 -9.87 -42.12
CA ALA A 172 -0.46 -9.66 -43.04
C ALA A 172 0.01 -8.82 -44.24
N SER A 173 0.54 -9.48 -45.27
CA SER A 173 0.16 -9.25 -46.68
C SER A 173 1.23 -9.64 -47.71
N VAL A 174 2.40 -10.14 -47.34
CA VAL A 174 3.24 -10.86 -48.29
C VAL A 174 3.83 -12.04 -47.55
N ALA A 175 3.49 -13.27 -47.98
CA ALA A 175 4.29 -14.41 -47.60
C ALA A 175 5.72 -14.09 -48.02
N PRO A 176 6.68 -13.86 -47.09
CA PRO A 176 8.05 -13.94 -47.51
C PRO A 176 8.24 -15.40 -47.91
N ASP A 177 8.89 -15.65 -49.04
CA ASP A 177 9.41 -16.96 -49.39
C ASP A 177 9.91 -17.70 -48.13
N GLY A 178 9.78 -19.02 -48.09
CA GLY A 178 10.25 -19.85 -46.98
C GLY A 178 11.67 -19.48 -46.49
N ALA A 179 12.47 -18.89 -47.38
CA ALA A 179 13.76 -18.26 -47.12
C ALA A 179 13.78 -17.17 -46.02
N ALA A 180 12.82 -16.23 -45.94
CA ALA A 180 12.90 -15.17 -44.91
C ALA A 180 12.46 -15.68 -43.52
N ARG A 181 11.50 -16.63 -43.49
CA ARG A 181 11.18 -17.37 -42.26
C ARG A 181 12.35 -18.24 -41.82
N ALA A 182 13.03 -18.90 -42.76
CA ALA A 182 14.24 -19.66 -42.50
C ALA A 182 15.38 -18.75 -42.03
N ALA A 183 15.55 -17.56 -42.60
CA ALA A 183 16.57 -16.59 -42.20
C ALA A 183 16.32 -16.00 -40.80
N VAL A 184 15.06 -15.71 -40.43
CA VAL A 184 14.72 -15.30 -39.05
C VAL A 184 14.84 -16.46 -38.06
N ALA A 185 14.54 -17.69 -38.49
CA ALA A 185 14.74 -18.89 -37.67
C ALA A 185 16.22 -19.29 -37.52
N ALA A 186 17.04 -19.00 -38.54
CA ALA A 186 18.48 -19.27 -38.61
C ALA A 186 19.31 -18.11 -38.04
N ALA A 187 18.76 -16.91 -37.93
CA ALA A 187 19.39 -15.80 -37.23
C ALA A 187 19.74 -16.30 -35.83
N PRO A 188 21.04 -16.27 -35.45
CA PRO A 188 21.49 -16.85 -34.20
C PRO A 188 20.63 -16.27 -33.09
N ARG A 189 19.91 -17.15 -32.39
CA ARG A 189 19.07 -16.76 -31.25
C ARG A 189 20.02 -16.16 -30.23
N ALA A 190 20.11 -14.83 -30.24
CA ALA A 190 21.13 -14.12 -29.51
C ALA A 190 21.00 -14.45 -28.03
N GLU A 191 21.97 -15.22 -27.55
CA GLU A 191 22.08 -15.61 -26.15
C GLU A 191 22.16 -14.34 -25.30
N LEU A 192 21.66 -14.41 -24.07
CA LEU A 192 21.88 -13.35 -23.11
C LEU A 192 23.40 -13.19 -22.91
N SER A 193 23.92 -11.97 -23.11
CA SER A 193 25.28 -11.66 -22.68
C SER A 193 25.45 -11.92 -21.18
N ALA A 194 26.69 -12.18 -20.72
CA ALA A 194 26.99 -12.41 -19.30
C ALA A 194 26.36 -11.36 -18.37
N ALA A 195 26.61 -10.08 -18.68
CA ALA A 195 26.13 -8.95 -17.90
C ALA A 195 24.60 -8.90 -17.84
N ARG A 196 23.92 -9.13 -18.96
CA ARG A 196 22.45 -9.18 -19.00
C ARG A 196 21.87 -10.38 -18.25
N ALA A 197 22.52 -11.54 -18.29
CA ALA A 197 22.09 -12.70 -17.53
C ALA A 197 22.18 -12.42 -16.02
N LEU A 198 23.30 -11.86 -15.56
CA LEU A 198 23.48 -11.40 -14.17
C LEU A 198 22.44 -10.35 -13.78
N ALA A 199 22.23 -9.33 -14.62
CA ALA A 199 21.25 -8.27 -14.36
C ALA A 199 19.81 -8.81 -14.31
N PHE A 200 19.44 -9.71 -15.22
CA PHE A 200 18.14 -10.40 -15.19
C PHE A 200 17.98 -11.20 -13.88
N GLY A 201 19.02 -11.94 -13.48
CA GLY A 201 19.10 -12.62 -12.20
C GLY A 201 18.87 -11.71 -11.01
N ALA A 202 19.63 -10.61 -10.94
CA ALA A 202 19.55 -9.62 -9.88
C ALA A 202 18.16 -8.98 -9.80
N VAL A 203 17.56 -8.60 -10.94
CA VAL A 203 16.20 -8.06 -11.00
C VAL A 203 15.17 -9.06 -10.48
N CYS A 204 15.28 -10.33 -10.86
CA CYS A 204 14.40 -11.38 -10.32
C CYS A 204 14.60 -11.58 -8.82
N GLY A 205 15.85 -11.61 -8.34
CA GLY A 205 16.18 -11.68 -6.92
C GLY A 205 15.60 -10.50 -6.13
N CYS A 206 15.74 -9.27 -6.65
CA CYS A 206 15.17 -8.05 -6.08
C CYS A 206 13.64 -8.13 -6.05
N GLY A 207 13.01 -8.60 -7.12
CA GLY A 207 11.56 -8.78 -7.19
C GLY A 207 11.04 -9.71 -6.10
N VAL A 208 11.67 -10.87 -5.89
CA VAL A 208 11.29 -11.83 -4.84
C VAL A 208 11.58 -11.28 -3.43
N LEU A 209 12.73 -10.62 -3.25
CA LEU A 209 13.09 -9.98 -2.00
C LEU A 209 12.05 -8.92 -1.62
N PHE A 210 11.69 -8.08 -2.58
CA PHE A 210 10.71 -7.00 -2.45
C PHE A 210 9.32 -7.53 -2.11
N SER A 211 8.86 -8.58 -2.80
CA SER A 211 7.56 -9.20 -2.52
C SER A 211 7.47 -10.62 -3.07
N LEU A 212 6.96 -11.54 -2.24
CA LEU A 212 6.77 -12.94 -2.64
C LEU A 212 5.80 -13.12 -3.80
N GLN A 213 4.94 -12.15 -4.10
CA GLN A 213 4.10 -12.25 -5.28
C GLN A 213 4.88 -12.30 -6.60
N PHE A 214 6.11 -11.81 -6.61
CA PHE A 214 6.97 -11.98 -7.78
C PHE A 214 7.24 -13.46 -8.08
N VAL A 215 7.22 -14.34 -7.07
CA VAL A 215 7.37 -15.79 -7.26
C VAL A 215 6.28 -16.35 -8.17
N VAL A 216 5.07 -15.82 -8.09
CA VAL A 216 3.94 -16.23 -8.95
C VAL A 216 4.17 -15.83 -10.42
N ALA A 217 4.96 -14.78 -10.67
CA ALA A 217 5.33 -14.35 -12.01
C ALA A 217 6.51 -15.14 -12.61
N LEU A 218 7.35 -15.78 -11.78
CA LEU A 218 8.53 -16.52 -12.24
C LEU A 218 8.23 -17.62 -13.27
N PRO A 219 7.20 -18.48 -13.11
CA PRO A 219 6.85 -19.47 -14.13
C PRO A 219 6.54 -18.83 -15.50
N ALA A 220 5.84 -17.69 -15.50
CA ALA A 220 5.50 -16.97 -16.72
C ALA A 220 6.73 -16.34 -17.38
N ILE A 221 7.63 -15.76 -16.59
CA ILE A 221 8.92 -15.23 -17.06
C ILE A 221 9.79 -16.36 -17.62
N ALA A 222 9.82 -17.52 -16.96
CA ALA A 222 10.54 -18.70 -17.43
C ALA A 222 9.96 -19.22 -18.76
N CYS A 223 8.64 -19.29 -18.92
CA CYS A 223 8.01 -19.63 -20.19
C CYS A 223 8.37 -18.65 -21.30
N ALA A 224 8.38 -17.35 -21.00
CA ALA A 224 8.83 -16.33 -21.96
C ALA A 224 10.31 -16.53 -22.35
N TRP A 225 11.18 -16.87 -21.38
CA TRP A 225 12.58 -17.13 -21.66
C TRP A 225 12.76 -18.39 -22.53
N LEU A 226 12.09 -19.49 -22.19
CA LEU A 226 12.12 -20.73 -22.96
C LEU A 226 11.57 -20.55 -24.38
N ALA A 227 10.64 -19.62 -24.58
CA ALA A 227 10.17 -19.28 -25.91
C ALA A 227 11.24 -18.58 -26.76
N LEU A 228 12.07 -17.73 -26.14
CA LEU A 228 13.17 -17.03 -26.79
C LEU A 228 14.40 -17.92 -26.98
N ASP A 229 14.69 -18.78 -26.01
CA ASP A 229 15.79 -19.75 -26.01
C ASP A 229 15.34 -21.06 -25.35
N PRO A 230 14.87 -22.05 -26.13
CA PRO A 230 14.46 -23.35 -25.62
C PRO A 230 15.59 -24.14 -24.95
N ARG A 231 16.86 -23.78 -25.21
CA ARG A 231 18.02 -24.40 -24.59
C ARG A 231 18.48 -23.65 -23.34
N ALA A 232 17.79 -22.58 -22.92
CA ALA A 232 18.19 -21.76 -21.78
C ALA A 232 18.59 -22.59 -20.54
N PRO A 233 17.85 -23.62 -20.10
CA PRO A 233 18.22 -24.40 -18.90
C PRO A 233 19.59 -25.07 -18.99
N LEU A 234 20.06 -25.35 -20.22
CA LEU A 234 21.34 -26.01 -20.48
C LEU A 234 22.49 -25.01 -20.71
N ARG A 235 22.21 -23.70 -20.74
CA ARG A 235 23.22 -22.66 -21.00
C ARG A 235 23.92 -22.22 -19.71
N PRO A 236 25.24 -21.95 -19.74
CA PRO A 236 25.97 -21.31 -18.65
C PRO A 236 25.34 -19.99 -18.17
N ARG A 237 24.65 -19.27 -19.07
CA ARG A 237 23.96 -18.01 -18.77
C ARG A 237 22.83 -18.19 -17.75
N THR A 238 22.21 -19.36 -17.67
CA THR A 238 21.19 -19.62 -16.66
C THR A 238 21.80 -19.70 -15.27
N TRP A 239 22.97 -20.33 -15.14
CA TRP A 239 23.73 -20.30 -13.89
C TRP A 239 24.17 -18.90 -13.49
N LEU A 240 24.53 -18.04 -14.45
CA LEU A 240 24.81 -16.62 -14.15
C LEU A 240 23.57 -15.86 -13.67
N ALA A 241 22.40 -16.10 -14.28
CA ALA A 241 21.16 -15.51 -13.77
C ALA A 241 20.83 -15.99 -12.35
N LEU A 242 20.99 -17.28 -12.07
CA LEU A 242 20.82 -17.82 -10.72
C LEU A 242 21.84 -17.22 -9.74
N ALA A 243 23.09 -17.06 -10.14
CA ALA A 243 24.13 -16.42 -9.34
C ALA A 243 23.81 -14.94 -9.05
N GLY A 244 23.22 -14.22 -10.00
CA GLY A 244 22.75 -12.85 -9.78
C GLY A 244 21.56 -12.76 -8.80
N ALA A 245 20.68 -13.76 -8.81
CA ALA A 245 19.52 -13.81 -7.89
C ALA A 245 19.90 -14.26 -6.47
N ALA A 246 20.85 -15.19 -6.35
CA ALA A 246 21.13 -15.90 -5.10
C ALA A 246 21.44 -15.00 -3.88
N PRO A 247 22.28 -13.95 -3.97
CA PRO A 247 22.56 -13.09 -2.81
C PRO A 247 21.29 -12.43 -2.26
N LEU A 248 20.41 -11.98 -3.15
CA LEU A 248 19.17 -11.30 -2.79
C LEU A 248 18.14 -12.26 -2.20
N LEU A 249 18.10 -13.50 -2.70
CA LEU A 249 17.28 -14.56 -2.12
C LEU A 249 17.78 -14.96 -0.72
N ALA A 250 19.10 -14.99 -0.51
CA ALA A 250 19.67 -15.27 0.81
C ALA A 250 19.29 -14.19 1.84
N CYS A 251 19.21 -12.92 1.42
CA CYS A 251 18.74 -11.82 2.28
C CYS A 251 17.30 -11.98 2.77
N ILE A 252 16.45 -12.79 2.10
CA ILE A 252 15.05 -12.97 2.53
C ILE A 252 14.99 -13.55 3.95
N ARG A 253 15.87 -14.50 4.29
CA ARG A 253 15.91 -15.09 5.63
C ARG A 253 16.36 -14.09 6.70
N LEU A 254 17.26 -13.18 6.34
CA LEU A 254 17.73 -12.12 7.24
C LEU A 254 16.63 -11.09 7.53
N LEU A 255 15.81 -10.78 6.54
CA LEU A 255 14.77 -9.75 6.63
C LEU A 255 13.39 -10.29 7.05
N SER A 256 13.21 -11.60 7.21
CA SER A 256 11.89 -12.20 7.46
C SER A 256 11.99 -13.33 8.47
N THR A 257 12.31 -12.97 9.70
CA THR A 257 12.43 -13.92 10.82
C THR A 257 11.09 -14.30 11.45
N GLN A 258 10.02 -13.51 11.24
CA GLN A 258 8.73 -13.71 11.92
C GLN A 258 7.57 -14.15 11.01
N GLY A 259 7.71 -14.02 9.69
CA GLY A 259 6.61 -14.30 8.76
C GLY A 259 6.21 -15.76 8.68
N LYS A 260 4.94 -16.06 9.01
CA LYS A 260 4.33 -17.39 8.82
C LYS A 260 4.53 -17.94 7.41
N LEU A 261 4.52 -17.10 6.37
CA LEU A 261 4.80 -17.55 4.99
C LEU A 261 6.25 -18.02 4.74
N VAL A 262 7.19 -17.64 5.61
CA VAL A 262 8.61 -18.02 5.54
C VAL A 262 8.92 -19.10 6.59
N THR A 263 8.16 -19.15 7.69
CA THR A 263 8.39 -20.06 8.83
C THR A 263 7.46 -21.27 8.88
N ALA A 264 6.23 -21.16 8.36
CA ALA A 264 5.29 -22.27 8.24
C ALA A 264 5.66 -23.15 7.03
N LYS A 265 5.27 -24.42 7.09
CA LYS A 265 5.55 -25.34 6.00
C LYS A 265 4.57 -25.06 4.85
N PRO A 266 4.99 -25.11 3.58
CA PRO A 266 4.07 -24.93 2.46
C PRO A 266 2.83 -25.84 2.50
N GLU A 267 2.98 -27.05 3.04
CA GLU A 267 1.88 -28.00 3.25
C GLU A 267 0.76 -27.48 4.17
N ASP A 268 1.08 -26.59 5.12
CA ASP A 268 0.09 -26.00 6.03
C ASP A 268 -0.87 -25.03 5.31
N HIS A 269 -0.46 -24.51 4.15
CA HIS A 269 -1.22 -23.57 3.35
C HIS A 269 -1.97 -24.21 2.17
N LEU A 270 -1.63 -25.44 1.81
CA LEU A 270 -2.15 -26.10 0.61
C LEU A 270 -3.42 -26.90 0.93
N GLN A 271 -4.51 -26.58 0.24
CA GLN A 271 -5.82 -27.21 0.45
C GLN A 271 -6.08 -28.37 -0.51
N PHE A 272 -5.26 -29.43 -0.50
CA PHE A 272 -5.47 -30.56 -1.44
C PHE A 272 -6.64 -31.49 -1.08
N ALA A 273 -7.21 -31.36 0.12
CA ALA A 273 -8.25 -32.26 0.61
C ALA A 273 -9.61 -32.09 -0.10
N ASP A 274 -9.90 -30.92 -0.67
CA ASP A 274 -11.15 -30.63 -1.36
C ASP A 274 -10.92 -30.04 -2.76
N LEU A 275 -10.68 -30.93 -3.72
CA LEU A 275 -10.49 -30.54 -5.12
C LEU A 275 -11.73 -29.84 -5.70
N GLY A 276 -12.94 -30.18 -5.22
CA GLY A 276 -14.19 -29.56 -5.65
C GLY A 276 -14.24 -28.07 -5.30
N ALA A 277 -13.96 -27.75 -4.03
CA ALA A 277 -13.87 -26.37 -3.56
C ALA A 277 -12.78 -25.58 -4.30
N ASN A 278 -11.61 -26.17 -4.55
CA ASN A 278 -10.53 -25.50 -5.28
C ASN A 278 -10.93 -25.16 -6.72
N VAL A 279 -11.62 -26.08 -7.42
CA VAL A 279 -12.12 -25.82 -8.78
C VAL A 279 -13.17 -24.72 -8.76
N GLN A 280 -14.08 -24.70 -7.79
CA GLN A 280 -15.06 -23.62 -7.63
C GLN A 280 -14.37 -22.28 -7.39
N LYS A 281 -13.39 -22.23 -6.48
CA LYS A 281 -12.59 -21.04 -6.17
C LYS A 281 -11.84 -20.52 -7.41
N PHE A 282 -11.25 -21.41 -8.21
CA PHE A 282 -10.61 -21.07 -9.47
C PHE A 282 -11.59 -20.39 -10.45
N PHE A 283 -12.77 -20.96 -10.65
CA PHE A 283 -13.76 -20.42 -11.59
C PHE A 283 -14.45 -19.16 -11.07
N ALA A 284 -14.65 -19.02 -9.77
CA ALA A 284 -15.22 -17.83 -9.13
C ALA A 284 -14.30 -16.61 -9.24
N LEU A 285 -12.98 -16.82 -9.37
CA LEU A 285 -12.00 -15.74 -9.46
C LEU A 285 -12.26 -14.79 -10.65
N VAL A 286 -12.78 -15.30 -11.77
CA VAL A 286 -12.95 -14.49 -12.99
C VAL A 286 -14.24 -13.64 -12.97
N PRO A 287 -15.45 -14.19 -12.82
CA PRO A 287 -16.69 -13.41 -12.87
C PRO A 287 -16.93 -12.59 -11.59
N ASP A 288 -16.51 -13.11 -10.43
CA ASP A 288 -16.74 -12.45 -9.14
C ASP A 288 -15.48 -11.73 -8.67
N GLY A 289 -14.34 -12.43 -8.68
CA GLY A 289 -13.09 -11.89 -8.18
C GLY A 289 -12.60 -10.68 -8.97
N LEU A 290 -12.27 -10.84 -10.25
CA LEU A 290 -11.76 -9.75 -11.09
C LEU A 290 -12.76 -8.60 -11.20
N ARG A 291 -14.04 -8.90 -11.38
CA ARG A 291 -15.09 -7.89 -11.54
C ARG A 291 -15.23 -7.00 -10.31
N ARG A 292 -15.36 -7.60 -9.12
CA ARG A 292 -15.43 -6.86 -7.84
C ARG A 292 -14.10 -6.20 -7.53
N SER A 293 -12.99 -6.83 -7.90
CA SER A 293 -11.67 -6.29 -7.60
C SER A 293 -11.41 -4.92 -8.23
N TRP A 294 -12.07 -4.58 -9.33
CA TRP A 294 -11.89 -3.31 -10.03
C TRP A 294 -12.62 -2.13 -9.40
N LEU A 295 -13.56 -2.37 -8.49
CA LEU A 295 -14.33 -1.38 -7.78
C LEU A 295 -15.19 -0.43 -8.66
N TYR A 296 -15.51 -0.83 -9.89
CA TYR A 296 -16.38 0.00 -10.74
C TYR A 296 -17.81 0.10 -10.19
N ALA A 297 -18.33 -0.96 -9.54
CA ALA A 297 -19.71 -0.97 -9.04
C ALA A 297 -19.91 0.03 -7.89
N GLU A 298 -18.90 0.15 -7.04
CA GLU A 298 -18.78 1.02 -5.88
C GLU A 298 -18.74 2.50 -6.30
N GLN A 299 -18.32 2.78 -7.55
CA GLN A 299 -18.37 4.10 -8.16
C GLN A 299 -19.65 4.35 -8.98
N GLY A 300 -20.66 3.46 -8.88
CA GLY A 300 -21.90 3.55 -9.67
C GLY A 300 -21.73 3.14 -11.15
N LEU A 301 -20.60 2.53 -11.51
CA LEU A 301 -20.20 2.17 -12.87
C LEU A 301 -20.18 0.65 -13.09
N GLY A 302 -21.01 -0.12 -12.39
CA GLY A 302 -20.96 -1.59 -12.41
C GLY A 302 -20.99 -2.21 -13.81
N TRP A 303 -21.74 -1.63 -14.76
CA TRP A 303 -21.80 -2.09 -16.15
C TRP A 303 -20.46 -1.99 -16.90
N VAL A 304 -19.59 -1.04 -16.52
CA VAL A 304 -18.27 -0.82 -17.12
C VAL A 304 -17.37 -2.04 -16.92
N SER A 305 -17.50 -2.72 -15.78
CA SER A 305 -16.75 -3.96 -15.50
C SER A 305 -17.05 -5.06 -16.53
N TRP A 306 -18.28 -5.17 -17.02
CA TRP A 306 -18.64 -6.14 -18.06
C TRP A 306 -18.02 -5.80 -19.41
N VAL A 307 -17.91 -4.52 -19.75
CA VAL A 307 -17.23 -4.06 -20.98
C VAL A 307 -15.75 -4.46 -20.95
N VAL A 308 -15.09 -4.25 -19.81
CA VAL A 308 -13.69 -4.65 -19.64
C VAL A 308 -13.54 -6.18 -19.69
N LEU A 309 -14.42 -6.95 -19.04
CA LEU A 309 -14.41 -8.42 -19.10
C LEU A 309 -14.59 -8.94 -20.54
N ALA A 310 -15.51 -8.36 -21.30
CA ALA A 310 -15.72 -8.73 -22.71
C ALA A 310 -14.47 -8.44 -23.55
N ALA A 311 -13.80 -7.30 -23.31
CA ALA A 311 -12.53 -6.97 -23.95
C ALA A 311 -11.43 -7.99 -23.59
N LEU A 312 -11.34 -8.39 -22.32
CA LEU A 312 -10.38 -9.40 -21.89
C LEU A 312 -10.64 -10.77 -22.51
N ALA A 313 -11.90 -11.21 -22.62
CA ALA A 313 -12.25 -12.49 -23.22
C ALA A 313 -11.82 -12.57 -24.69
N LEU A 314 -12.09 -11.51 -25.47
CA LEU A 314 -11.64 -11.43 -26.87
C LEU A 314 -10.11 -11.31 -26.99
N GLY A 315 -9.49 -10.56 -26.09
CA GLY A 315 -8.04 -10.45 -25.98
C GLY A 315 -7.36 -11.79 -25.70
N LEU A 316 -7.93 -12.59 -24.79
CA LEU A 316 -7.44 -13.91 -24.43
C LEU A 316 -7.38 -14.85 -25.64
N VAL A 317 -8.39 -14.83 -26.52
CA VAL A 317 -8.37 -15.63 -27.76
C VAL A 317 -7.15 -15.28 -28.62
N ALA A 318 -6.87 -13.99 -28.78
CA ALA A 318 -5.70 -13.52 -29.50
C ALA A 318 -4.38 -13.94 -28.80
N THR A 319 -4.33 -13.84 -27.48
CA THR A 319 -3.19 -14.28 -26.65
C THR A 319 -2.92 -15.76 -26.84
N ILE A 320 -3.93 -16.63 -26.74
CA ILE A 320 -3.81 -18.09 -26.92
C ILE A 320 -3.29 -18.41 -28.33
N ALA A 321 -3.86 -17.78 -29.36
CA ALA A 321 -3.43 -17.99 -30.74
C ALA A 321 -1.95 -17.64 -30.95
N ARG A 322 -1.44 -16.61 -30.28
CA ARG A 322 -0.02 -16.23 -30.32
C ARG A 322 0.87 -17.10 -29.43
N ALA A 323 0.41 -17.47 -28.23
CA ALA A 323 1.14 -18.36 -27.33
C ALA A 323 1.39 -19.73 -27.97
N ARG A 324 0.44 -20.25 -28.76
CA ARG A 324 0.62 -21.47 -29.58
C ARG A 324 1.77 -21.36 -30.58
N ARG A 325 2.11 -20.14 -31.01
CA ARG A 325 3.26 -19.85 -31.89
C ARG A 325 4.54 -19.55 -31.11
N ARG A 326 4.55 -19.83 -29.80
CA ARG A 326 5.64 -19.53 -28.86
C ARG A 326 6.05 -18.05 -28.86
N ASP A 327 5.07 -17.15 -28.98
CA ASP A 327 5.33 -15.73 -28.71
C ASP A 327 5.61 -15.57 -27.20
N ALA A 328 6.82 -15.10 -26.87
CA ALA A 328 7.28 -14.98 -25.50
C ALA A 328 6.40 -14.09 -24.62
N LEU A 329 5.95 -12.96 -25.16
CA LEU A 329 5.15 -12.00 -24.41
C LEU A 329 3.69 -12.49 -24.26
N ALA A 330 3.18 -13.22 -25.26
CA ALA A 330 1.88 -13.89 -25.15
C ALA A 330 1.91 -15.06 -24.16
N LEU A 331 3.00 -15.82 -24.12
CA LEU A 331 3.20 -16.89 -23.13
C LEU A 331 3.27 -16.31 -21.72
N TYR A 332 4.01 -15.22 -21.49
CA TYR A 332 3.98 -14.51 -20.22
C TYR A 332 2.55 -14.07 -19.86
N ALA A 333 1.87 -13.39 -20.77
CA ALA A 333 0.53 -12.85 -20.53
C ALA A 333 -0.52 -13.95 -20.26
N LEU A 334 -0.33 -15.15 -20.81
CA LEU A 334 -1.22 -16.30 -20.57
C LEU A 334 -0.89 -17.02 -19.26
N VAL A 335 0.40 -17.31 -19.04
CA VAL A 335 0.85 -18.14 -17.91
C VAL A 335 0.77 -17.38 -16.59
N HIS A 336 0.99 -16.07 -16.56
CA HIS A 336 0.99 -15.33 -15.29
C HIS A 336 -0.38 -15.33 -14.60
N PRO A 337 -1.50 -14.93 -15.24
CA PRO A 337 -2.82 -15.03 -14.64
C PRO A 337 -3.17 -16.46 -14.25
N LEU A 338 -2.83 -17.45 -15.09
CA LEU A 338 -3.10 -18.87 -14.81
C LEU A 338 -2.33 -19.37 -13.57
N ALA A 339 -1.04 -19.06 -13.48
CA ALA A 339 -0.19 -19.46 -12.36
C ALA A 339 -0.71 -18.89 -11.04
N TYR A 340 -1.17 -17.63 -11.05
CA TYR A 340 -1.83 -17.07 -9.88
C TYR A 340 -3.15 -17.77 -9.60
N SER A 341 -4.04 -17.92 -10.58
CA SER A 341 -5.35 -18.54 -10.34
C SER A 341 -5.22 -19.93 -9.75
N ILE A 342 -4.23 -20.71 -10.21
CA ILE A 342 -3.87 -22.00 -9.63
C ILE A 342 -3.36 -21.84 -8.19
N ALA A 343 -2.42 -20.92 -7.94
CA ALA A 343 -1.90 -20.68 -6.59
C ALA A 343 -3.01 -20.26 -5.60
N HIS A 344 -3.90 -19.36 -6.01
CA HIS A 344 -5.07 -18.95 -5.22
C HIS A 344 -6.03 -20.12 -4.96
N ALA A 345 -6.32 -20.93 -5.98
CA ALA A 345 -7.21 -22.07 -5.87
C ALA A 345 -6.64 -23.19 -4.98
N LEU A 346 -5.31 -23.36 -4.93
CA LEU A 346 -4.66 -24.41 -4.16
C LEU A 346 -4.32 -24.00 -2.73
N THR A 347 -4.52 -22.74 -2.35
CA THR A 347 -4.14 -22.22 -1.03
C THR A 347 -5.36 -21.84 -0.20
N ASP A 348 -5.17 -21.80 1.12
CA ASP A 348 -6.12 -21.25 2.10
C ASP A 348 -6.30 -19.72 2.00
N PHE A 349 -5.60 -19.08 1.06
CA PHE A 349 -5.64 -17.66 0.84
C PHE A 349 -6.99 -17.21 0.25
N GLU A 350 -7.75 -16.44 1.02
CA GLU A 350 -9.00 -15.83 0.59
C GLU A 350 -8.81 -14.36 0.21
N LEU A 351 -9.45 -13.96 -0.90
CA LEU A 351 -9.48 -12.58 -1.33
C LEU A 351 -10.60 -11.86 -0.59
N ASN A 352 -10.24 -10.89 0.24
CA ASN A 352 -11.21 -10.12 1.02
C ASN A 352 -11.85 -9.01 0.17
N PHE A 353 -12.71 -9.40 -0.78
CA PHE A 353 -13.46 -8.44 -1.63
C PHE A 353 -14.57 -7.71 -0.89
N ASP A 354 -14.88 -8.11 0.34
CA ASP A 354 -15.80 -7.37 1.20
C ASP A 354 -15.13 -6.13 1.81
N ASN A 355 -13.79 -6.09 1.79
CA ASN A 355 -13.04 -4.87 2.07
C ASN A 355 -12.83 -4.06 0.78
N THR A 356 -13.93 -3.47 0.28
CA THR A 356 -13.97 -2.59 -0.90
C THR A 356 -13.37 -1.20 -0.64
N LEU A 357 -13.13 -0.87 0.63
CA LEU A 357 -12.94 0.49 1.14
C LEU A 357 -11.79 1.24 0.47
N ASP A 358 -10.63 0.58 0.35
CA ASP A 358 -9.40 1.20 -0.14
C ASP A 358 -8.79 0.43 -1.32
N GLY A 359 -9.54 -0.50 -1.92
CA GLY A 359 -8.99 -1.44 -2.92
C GLY A 359 -7.96 -2.40 -2.34
N ILE A 360 -7.71 -2.35 -1.02
CA ILE A 360 -6.80 -3.25 -0.30
C ILE A 360 -7.15 -4.72 -0.57
N GLY A 361 -8.43 -5.11 -0.60
CA GLY A 361 -8.81 -6.49 -0.91
C GLY A 361 -8.36 -6.93 -2.30
N SER A 362 -8.32 -5.98 -3.23
CA SER A 362 -7.98 -6.17 -4.65
C SER A 362 -6.49 -6.14 -4.93
N ARG A 363 -5.66 -5.67 -3.99
CA ARG A 363 -4.20 -5.49 -4.17
C ARG A 363 -3.50 -6.75 -4.62
N TYR A 364 -4.00 -7.92 -4.20
CA TYR A 364 -3.41 -9.20 -4.55
C TYR A 364 -3.58 -9.58 -6.02
N LEU A 365 -4.55 -8.98 -6.70
CA LEU A 365 -4.78 -9.17 -8.14
C LEU A 365 -4.06 -8.12 -8.99
N MET A 366 -3.43 -7.11 -8.39
CA MET A 366 -2.78 -6.04 -9.16
C MET A 366 -1.64 -6.51 -10.04
N PRO A 367 -0.78 -7.47 -9.64
CA PRO A 367 0.20 -8.05 -10.55
C PRO A 367 -0.39 -8.66 -11.83
N PHE A 368 -1.69 -8.99 -11.87
CA PHE A 368 -2.35 -9.48 -13.10
C PHE A 368 -2.47 -8.40 -14.16
N TRP A 369 -2.70 -7.16 -13.74
CA TRP A 369 -3.19 -6.12 -14.64
C TRP A 369 -2.29 -5.92 -15.86
N PRO A 370 -0.94 -5.93 -15.76
CA PRO A 370 -0.07 -5.87 -16.94
C PRO A 370 -0.30 -7.01 -17.94
N ALA A 371 -0.49 -8.25 -17.46
CA ALA A 371 -0.78 -9.39 -18.33
C ALA A 371 -2.16 -9.27 -18.99
N LEU A 372 -3.16 -8.79 -18.26
CA LEU A 372 -4.51 -8.53 -18.78
C LEU A 372 -4.51 -7.37 -19.80
N ALA A 373 -3.74 -6.31 -19.54
CA ALA A 373 -3.56 -5.22 -20.49
C ALA A 373 -2.93 -5.71 -21.80
N LEU A 374 -1.99 -6.67 -21.74
CA LEU A 374 -1.47 -7.31 -22.96
C LEU A 374 -2.54 -8.08 -23.72
N TRP A 375 -3.50 -8.75 -23.05
CA TRP A 375 -4.61 -9.40 -23.76
C TRP A 375 -5.39 -8.39 -24.61
N ILE A 376 -5.68 -7.21 -24.06
CA ILE A 376 -6.34 -6.14 -24.81
C ILE A 376 -5.47 -5.68 -25.98
N VAL A 377 -4.17 -5.48 -25.78
CA VAL A 377 -3.23 -5.12 -26.86
C VAL A 377 -3.21 -6.18 -27.98
N PHE A 378 -3.20 -7.47 -27.63
CA PHE A 378 -3.28 -8.57 -28.58
C PHE A 378 -4.62 -8.58 -29.34
N GLY A 379 -5.73 -8.35 -28.63
CA GLY A 379 -7.07 -8.23 -29.20
C GLY A 379 -7.17 -7.09 -30.21
N VAL A 380 -6.77 -5.87 -29.83
CA VAL A 380 -6.71 -4.71 -30.74
C VAL A 380 -5.91 -5.03 -31.99
N ARG A 381 -4.77 -5.71 -31.84
CA ARG A 381 -3.92 -6.05 -32.97
C ARG A 381 -4.58 -7.05 -33.91
N MET A 382 -5.18 -8.10 -33.37
CA MET A 382 -5.93 -9.09 -34.15
C MET A 382 -7.10 -8.45 -34.89
N LEU A 383 -7.87 -7.59 -34.21
CA LEU A 383 -9.00 -6.89 -34.81
C LEU A 383 -8.53 -5.94 -35.92
N ARG A 384 -7.42 -5.22 -35.70
CA ARG A 384 -6.86 -4.30 -36.70
C ARG A 384 -6.49 -5.02 -37.99
N THR A 385 -5.89 -6.21 -37.88
CA THR A 385 -5.49 -7.00 -39.05
C THR A 385 -6.66 -7.66 -39.76
N ARG A 386 -7.74 -8.03 -39.04
CA ARG A 386 -8.87 -8.77 -39.61
C ARG A 386 -10.02 -7.87 -40.09
N PHE A 387 -10.29 -6.79 -39.37
CA PHE A 387 -11.48 -5.96 -39.54
C PHE A 387 -11.15 -4.47 -39.74
N GLY A 388 -9.86 -4.10 -39.79
CA GLY A 388 -9.41 -2.73 -40.02
C GLY A 388 -9.28 -1.89 -38.74
N PRO A 389 -8.88 -0.61 -38.87
CA PRO A 389 -8.48 0.23 -37.75
C PRO A 389 -9.64 0.66 -36.84
N LEU A 390 -10.85 0.85 -37.37
CA LEU A 390 -11.98 1.38 -36.60
C LEU A 390 -12.48 0.39 -35.53
N PRO A 391 -12.78 -0.90 -35.82
CA PRO A 391 -13.18 -1.86 -34.79
C PRO A 391 -12.09 -2.07 -33.73
N ALA A 392 -10.81 -2.04 -34.15
CA ALA A 392 -9.68 -2.15 -33.24
C ALA A 392 -9.56 -0.94 -32.30
N ALA A 393 -9.78 0.27 -32.82
CA ALA A 393 -9.78 1.48 -32.01
C ALA A 393 -10.93 1.49 -31.00
N ALA A 394 -12.16 1.14 -31.43
CA ALA A 394 -13.31 1.03 -30.53
C ALA A 394 -13.07 0.03 -29.39
N PHE A 395 -12.54 -1.16 -29.73
CA PHE A 395 -12.20 -2.20 -28.76
C PHE A 395 -11.14 -1.76 -27.75
N GLY A 396 -10.08 -1.07 -28.21
CA GLY A 396 -9.02 -0.56 -27.32
C GLY A 396 -9.46 0.66 -26.49
N ALA A 397 -10.30 1.52 -27.04
CA ALA A 397 -10.77 2.73 -26.38
C ALA A 397 -11.73 2.43 -25.22
N ALA A 398 -12.59 1.41 -25.34
CA ALA A 398 -13.57 1.07 -24.30
C ALA A 398 -12.97 0.84 -22.89
N PRO A 399 -11.94 -0.02 -22.69
CA PRO A 399 -11.31 -0.19 -21.38
C PRO A 399 -10.48 1.02 -20.92
N VAL A 400 -9.95 1.83 -21.85
CA VAL A 400 -9.27 3.09 -21.50
C VAL A 400 -10.28 4.10 -20.98
N LEU A 401 -11.41 4.28 -21.66
CA LEU A 401 -12.49 5.18 -21.23
C LEU A 401 -13.09 4.73 -19.89
N ALA A 402 -13.25 3.43 -19.69
CA ALA A 402 -13.63 2.84 -18.40
C ALA A 402 -12.69 3.32 -17.28
N GLY A 403 -11.38 3.19 -17.50
CA GLY A 403 -10.37 3.65 -16.57
C GLY A 403 -10.37 5.16 -16.33
N VAL A 404 -10.58 5.96 -17.40
CA VAL A 404 -10.72 7.42 -17.29
C VAL A 404 -11.89 7.78 -16.38
N LEU A 405 -13.06 7.15 -16.57
CA LEU A 405 -14.22 7.36 -15.69
C LEU A 405 -13.91 6.97 -14.24
N GLY A 406 -13.16 5.89 -14.04
CA GLY A 406 -12.66 5.48 -12.72
C GLY A 406 -11.76 6.52 -12.07
N VAL A 407 -10.77 7.04 -12.80
CA VAL A 407 -9.88 8.11 -12.33
C VAL A 407 -10.67 9.37 -11.99
N VAL A 408 -11.63 9.77 -12.83
CA VAL A 408 -12.49 10.93 -12.58
C VAL A 408 -13.31 10.72 -11.30
N ALA A 409 -13.88 9.54 -11.08
CA ALA A 409 -14.63 9.22 -9.86
C ALA A 409 -13.75 9.26 -8.60
N LEU A 410 -12.47 8.92 -8.71
CA LEU A 410 -11.52 8.95 -7.61
C LEU A 410 -10.87 10.33 -7.37
N SER A 411 -10.98 11.25 -8.32
CA SER A 411 -10.27 12.52 -8.27
C SER A 411 -11.15 13.65 -7.72
N ASP A 412 -10.70 14.25 -6.62
CA ASP A 412 -11.14 15.56 -6.13
C ASP A 412 -9.92 16.51 -6.15
N PRO A 413 -9.71 17.24 -7.28
CA PRO A 413 -8.55 18.11 -7.42
C PRO A 413 -8.54 19.27 -6.41
N LEU A 414 -9.67 19.55 -5.75
CA LEU A 414 -9.77 20.62 -4.76
C LEU A 414 -9.39 20.16 -3.35
N HIS A 415 -9.23 18.85 -3.11
CA HIS A 415 -8.89 18.30 -1.80
C HIS A 415 -7.61 18.91 -1.22
N ILE A 416 -6.51 19.01 -1.99
CA ILE A 416 -5.24 19.64 -1.54
C ILE A 416 -5.40 21.10 -1.11
N THR A 417 -6.35 21.83 -1.71
CA THR A 417 -6.58 23.24 -1.38
C THR A 417 -7.49 23.41 -0.17
N ARG A 418 -8.25 22.36 0.19
CA ARG A 418 -9.25 22.37 1.26
C ARG A 418 -8.67 21.80 2.56
N GLU A 419 -7.84 20.78 2.47
CA GLU A 419 -7.35 20.06 3.65
C GLU A 419 -5.91 20.47 4.01
N PRO A 420 -5.60 20.56 5.31
CA PRO A 420 -4.23 20.77 5.75
C PRO A 420 -3.34 19.57 5.35
N ARG A 421 -2.04 19.82 5.25
CA ARG A 421 -1.08 18.75 4.91
C ARG A 421 -0.99 17.73 6.04
N VAL A 422 -1.07 16.46 5.66
CA VAL A 422 -1.00 15.32 6.58
C VAL A 422 0.44 14.85 6.76
N ARG A 423 0.80 14.52 8.01
CA ARG A 423 2.09 13.91 8.34
C ARG A 423 2.16 12.51 7.73
N GLY A 424 3.28 12.17 7.12
CA GLY A 424 3.56 10.85 6.55
C GLY A 424 4.23 9.92 7.55
N LEU A 425 3.92 10.07 8.84
CA LEU A 425 4.53 9.31 9.95
C LEU A 425 3.46 8.57 10.74
N ASP A 426 3.76 7.34 11.11
CA ASP A 426 2.99 6.53 12.06
C ASP A 426 3.62 6.73 13.44
N ALA A 427 2.99 7.50 14.32
CA ALA A 427 3.54 7.75 15.65
C ALA A 427 3.70 6.44 16.46
N PRO A 428 2.69 5.55 16.55
CA PRO A 428 2.87 4.19 17.06
C PRO A 428 3.96 3.39 16.35
N GLY A 429 3.96 3.37 15.01
CA GLY A 429 4.97 2.66 14.21
C GLY A 429 6.41 3.12 14.49
N PHE A 430 6.60 4.42 14.73
CA PHE A 430 7.90 4.99 15.08
C PHE A 430 8.35 4.59 16.49
N GLY A 431 7.41 4.49 17.43
CA GLY A 431 7.68 3.94 18.78
C GLY A 431 8.25 2.52 18.70
N PHE A 432 7.72 1.67 17.80
CA PHE A 432 8.33 0.36 17.52
C PHE A 432 9.77 0.49 17.00
N HIS A 433 10.03 1.37 16.02
CA HIS A 433 11.39 1.58 15.52
C HIS A 433 12.37 2.03 16.60
N LEU A 434 11.96 2.95 17.47
CA LEU A 434 12.75 3.39 18.63
C LEU A 434 13.08 2.22 19.57
N ARG A 435 12.10 1.35 19.86
CA ARG A 435 12.29 0.17 20.70
C ARG A 435 13.30 -0.82 20.11
N TYR A 436 13.30 -0.98 18.78
CA TYR A 436 14.26 -1.85 18.11
C TYR A 436 15.66 -1.22 18.05
N ALA A 437 15.74 0.07 17.72
CA ALA A 437 16.99 0.83 17.69
C ALA A 437 17.65 0.92 19.07
N SER A 438 16.87 0.94 20.15
CA SER A 438 17.38 0.92 21.53
C SER A 438 17.85 -0.46 21.98
N GLY A 439 17.62 -1.49 21.17
CA GLY A 439 17.93 -2.88 21.49
C GLY A 439 17.21 -3.41 22.73
N GLY A 440 16.04 -2.86 23.04
CA GLY A 440 15.27 -3.18 24.23
C GLY A 440 15.75 -2.49 25.51
N SER A 441 16.82 -1.67 25.47
CA SER A 441 17.24 -0.86 26.61
C SER A 441 16.31 0.35 26.76
N LEU A 442 15.67 0.44 27.92
CA LEU A 442 14.79 1.55 28.24
C LEU A 442 15.58 2.87 28.27
N GLU A 443 16.75 2.89 28.90
CA GLU A 443 17.64 4.06 28.96
C GLU A 443 18.03 4.54 27.56
N ARG A 444 18.47 3.62 26.69
CA ARG A 444 18.81 3.96 25.30
C ARG A 444 17.61 4.44 24.50
N HIS A 445 16.42 3.91 24.77
CA HIS A 445 15.17 4.39 24.16
C HIS A 445 14.91 5.86 24.51
N TRP A 446 15.17 6.25 25.76
CA TRP A 446 15.01 7.63 26.23
C TRP A 446 16.05 8.59 25.64
N GLU A 447 17.31 8.15 25.56
CA GLU A 447 18.37 8.90 24.89
C GLU A 447 17.99 9.19 23.43
N LEU A 448 17.66 8.13 22.68
CA LEU A 448 17.26 8.25 21.28
C LEU A 448 16.02 9.14 21.13
N ALA A 449 15.01 8.99 22.00
CA ALA A 449 13.81 9.82 21.96
C ALA A 449 14.05 11.29 22.36
N ALA A 450 15.14 11.59 23.08
CA ALA A 450 15.54 12.95 23.45
C ALA A 450 16.38 13.64 22.35
N GLU A 451 17.06 12.86 21.50
CA GLU A 451 17.85 13.33 20.37
C GLU A 451 17.01 13.73 19.13
N LEU A 452 15.70 13.42 19.12
CA LEU A 452 14.81 13.68 17.99
C LEU A 452 14.35 15.14 17.88
N ASP A 453 14.17 15.58 16.64
CA ASP A 453 13.72 16.92 16.24
C ASP A 453 12.56 17.50 17.09
N PRO A 454 12.57 18.80 17.47
CA PRO A 454 11.50 19.44 18.26
C PRO A 454 10.07 19.32 17.69
N ASP A 455 9.87 19.12 16.38
CA ASP A 455 8.54 18.85 15.81
C ASP A 455 7.91 17.53 16.31
N TRP A 456 8.72 16.67 16.96
CA TRP A 456 8.33 15.47 17.68
C TRP A 456 7.85 15.72 19.11
N LEU A 457 8.09 16.88 19.74
CA LEU A 457 7.70 17.12 21.14
C LEU A 457 6.20 16.89 21.39
N ALA A 458 5.35 17.20 20.39
CA ALA A 458 3.91 16.95 20.44
C ALA A 458 3.51 15.46 20.33
N LEU A 459 4.38 14.62 19.75
CA LEU A 459 4.19 13.17 19.60
C LEU A 459 5.06 12.35 20.56
N ARG A 460 6.00 12.98 21.27
CA ARG A 460 6.90 12.36 22.24
C ARG A 460 6.12 11.48 23.22
N PRO A 461 4.99 11.90 23.81
CA PRO A 461 4.22 11.02 24.69
C PRO A 461 3.62 9.76 24.04
N LEU A 462 3.55 9.71 22.70
CA LEU A 462 3.08 8.57 21.91
C LEU A 462 4.22 7.69 21.35
N ALA A 463 5.41 8.25 21.07
CA ALA A 463 6.61 7.52 20.63
C ALA A 463 7.33 6.78 21.77
N LEU A 464 7.06 7.22 22.98
CA LEU A 464 7.50 6.56 24.17
C LEU A 464 6.54 5.39 24.40
N GLU A 465 6.64 4.35 23.58
CA GLU A 465 6.10 3.04 23.94
C GLU A 465 7.18 2.35 24.78
N THR A 466 6.92 2.15 26.07
CA THR A 466 7.75 1.28 26.90
C THR A 466 7.54 -0.19 26.53
N PRO A 467 8.36 -1.12 27.06
CA PRO A 467 8.10 -2.55 26.88
C PRO A 467 6.73 -2.89 27.46
N ARG A 468 5.83 -3.42 26.61
CA ARG A 468 4.52 -3.92 27.01
C ARG A 468 4.60 -4.67 28.33
N ILE A 469 3.74 -4.28 29.27
CA ILE A 469 3.48 -5.06 30.46
C ILE A 469 2.72 -6.32 30.02
N ASP A 470 3.48 -7.39 29.74
CA ASP A 470 2.92 -8.70 29.40
C ASP A 470 2.78 -9.60 30.65
N ALA A 471 3.30 -9.16 31.81
CA ALA A 471 3.14 -9.85 33.08
C ALA A 471 1.72 -9.64 33.66
N GLU A 472 1.13 -10.71 34.20
CA GLU A 472 -0.05 -10.59 35.06
C GLU A 472 0.40 -10.03 36.41
N PHE A 473 -0.15 -8.86 36.78
CA PHE A 473 0.01 -8.30 38.11
C PHE A 473 -1.14 -8.70 39.01
N THR A 474 -0.80 -9.03 40.25
CA THR A 474 -1.70 -8.85 41.38
C THR A 474 -1.96 -7.36 41.63
N LEU A 475 -3.06 -7.04 42.32
CA LEU A 475 -3.37 -5.65 42.69
C LEU A 475 -2.23 -4.98 43.51
N ALA A 476 -1.47 -5.76 44.27
CA ALA A 476 -0.31 -5.27 45.02
C ALA A 476 0.86 -4.89 44.09
N GLU A 477 1.20 -5.75 43.14
CA GLU A 477 2.26 -5.48 42.15
C GLU A 477 1.90 -4.30 41.24
N LEU A 478 0.63 -4.13 40.91
CA LEU A 478 0.14 -2.96 40.17
C LEU A 478 0.39 -1.66 40.95
N ARG A 479 0.15 -1.65 42.26
CA ARG A 479 0.44 -0.48 43.11
C ARG A 479 1.94 -0.19 43.17
N ASP A 480 2.77 -1.23 43.20
CA ASP A 480 4.22 -1.09 43.15
C ASP A 480 4.70 -0.57 41.79
N GLU A 481 4.06 -0.99 40.71
CA GLU A 481 4.33 -0.49 39.36
C GLU A 481 3.92 0.97 39.19
N VAL A 482 2.77 1.37 39.73
CA VAL A 482 2.34 2.77 39.79
C VAL A 482 3.35 3.63 40.57
N ARG A 483 3.80 3.17 41.74
CA ARG A 483 4.83 3.89 42.51
C ARG A 483 6.15 4.01 41.76
N ARG A 484 6.56 2.94 41.06
CA ARG A 484 7.74 2.96 40.19
C ARG A 484 7.57 3.95 39.03
N ALA A 485 6.39 4.01 38.41
CA ALA A 485 6.09 4.98 37.36
C ALA A 485 6.22 6.42 37.88
N GLN A 486 5.71 6.73 39.07
CA GLN A 486 5.83 8.06 39.70
C GLN A 486 7.28 8.46 39.98
N ALA A 487 8.17 7.49 40.22
CA ALA A 487 9.59 7.78 40.41
C ALA A 487 10.34 8.11 39.10
N LEU A 488 9.72 7.91 37.93
CA LEU A 488 10.32 8.22 36.63
C LEU A 488 10.29 9.73 36.33
N SER A 489 11.17 10.18 35.43
CA SER A 489 11.14 11.52 34.85
C SER A 489 9.82 11.76 34.09
N ASN A 490 9.36 13.02 33.96
CA ASN A 490 8.02 13.36 33.48
C ASN A 490 7.61 12.64 32.17
N GLY A 491 8.53 12.50 31.20
CA GLY A 491 8.27 11.76 29.95
C GLY A 491 8.08 10.26 30.18
N ALA A 492 8.94 9.64 30.99
CA ALA A 492 8.92 8.22 31.32
C ALA A 492 7.75 7.83 32.22
N ARG A 493 7.38 8.73 33.13
CA ARG A 493 6.21 8.61 34.00
C ARG A 493 4.92 8.51 33.19
N SER A 494 4.68 9.49 32.33
CA SER A 494 3.47 9.58 31.48
C SER A 494 3.22 8.29 30.70
N VAL A 495 4.29 7.74 30.16
CA VAL A 495 4.25 6.57 29.27
C VAL A 495 3.98 5.29 30.02
N ARG A 496 4.63 5.13 31.18
CA ARG A 496 4.38 3.97 32.02
C ARG A 496 2.94 3.95 32.51
N PHE A 497 2.35 5.13 32.78
CA PHE A 497 0.93 5.24 33.06
C PHE A 497 0.04 4.84 31.89
N VAL A 498 0.36 5.23 30.65
CA VAL A 498 -0.36 4.75 29.44
C VAL A 498 -0.36 3.21 29.37
N GLU A 499 0.76 2.56 29.67
CA GLU A 499 0.81 1.09 29.68
C GLU A 499 0.02 0.46 30.82
N ILE A 500 0.11 1.02 32.02
CA ILE A 500 -0.65 0.56 33.19
C ILE A 500 -2.15 0.64 32.88
N GLY A 501 -2.60 1.76 32.32
CA GLY A 501 -3.98 1.92 31.89
C GLY A 501 -4.40 0.91 30.84
N ALA A 502 -3.55 0.69 29.83
CA ALA A 502 -3.79 -0.33 28.81
C ALA A 502 -3.89 -1.74 29.42
N TRP A 503 -2.99 -2.07 30.33
CA TRP A 503 -2.98 -3.36 31.02
C TRP A 503 -4.27 -3.58 31.81
N ILE A 504 -4.72 -2.61 32.62
CA ILE A 504 -5.95 -2.68 33.43
C ILE A 504 -7.15 -3.07 32.58
N VAL A 505 -7.27 -2.45 31.40
CA VAL A 505 -8.35 -2.75 30.47
C VAL A 505 -8.22 -4.15 29.88
N ARG A 506 -7.02 -4.54 29.46
CA ARG A 506 -6.74 -5.86 28.88
C ARG A 506 -7.05 -7.01 29.81
N THR A 507 -6.74 -6.85 31.08
CA THR A 507 -6.95 -7.87 32.11
C THR A 507 -8.29 -7.71 32.83
N LYS A 508 -9.04 -6.65 32.53
CA LYS A 508 -10.33 -6.30 33.17
C LYS A 508 -10.24 -6.07 34.68
N HIS A 509 -9.07 -5.67 35.20
CA HIS A 509 -8.85 -5.38 36.62
C HIS A 509 -9.39 -3.99 37.01
N TYR A 510 -10.66 -3.71 36.73
CA TYR A 510 -11.29 -2.41 37.00
C TYR A 510 -11.42 -2.10 38.49
N GLU A 511 -11.33 -3.10 39.36
CA GLU A 511 -11.24 -2.95 40.81
C GLU A 511 -9.99 -2.18 41.26
N ALA A 512 -9.00 -2.00 40.38
CA ALA A 512 -7.87 -1.11 40.63
C ALA A 512 -8.24 0.37 40.60
N ALA A 513 -9.37 0.76 39.98
CA ALA A 513 -9.74 2.17 39.77
C ALA A 513 -9.73 3.04 41.04
N PRO A 514 -10.25 2.60 42.21
CA PRO A 514 -10.19 3.41 43.43
C PRO A 514 -8.77 3.67 43.94
N ALA A 515 -7.84 2.72 43.71
CA ALA A 515 -6.43 2.93 44.10
C ALA A 515 -5.73 3.95 43.18
N LEU A 516 -6.27 4.17 41.98
CA LEU A 516 -5.74 5.09 40.98
C LEU A 516 -6.35 6.49 41.09
N GLU A 517 -7.43 6.66 41.85
CA GLU A 517 -8.00 7.97 42.17
C GLU A 517 -7.04 8.83 43.03
N GLN A 518 -6.07 8.18 43.68
CA GLN A 518 -5.02 8.83 44.47
C GLN A 518 -3.87 9.40 43.63
N LEU A 519 -3.84 9.14 42.32
CA LEU A 519 -2.87 9.75 41.41
C LEU A 519 -3.13 11.25 41.29
N ASP A 520 -2.08 12.04 41.09
CA ASP A 520 -2.26 13.44 40.70
C ASP A 520 -2.99 13.53 39.35
N GLU A 521 -3.53 14.70 39.04
CA GLU A 521 -4.32 14.89 37.83
C GLU A 521 -3.52 14.62 36.56
N ALA A 522 -2.23 14.99 36.53
CA ALA A 522 -1.36 14.82 35.39
C ALA A 522 -1.09 13.34 35.06
N ASP A 523 -0.72 12.54 36.06
CA ASP A 523 -0.45 11.10 35.95
C ASP A 523 -1.71 10.32 35.58
N ARG A 524 -2.83 10.71 36.18
CA ARG A 524 -4.13 10.10 35.95
C ARG A 524 -4.61 10.30 34.52
N ILE A 525 -4.40 11.48 33.91
CA ILE A 525 -4.70 11.73 32.49
C ILE A 525 -3.96 10.71 31.60
N TRP A 526 -2.68 10.46 31.86
CA TRP A 526 -1.90 9.52 31.05
C TRP A 526 -2.34 8.07 31.24
N LEU A 527 -2.66 7.68 32.48
CA LEU A 527 -3.22 6.36 32.77
C LEU A 527 -4.53 6.15 32.01
N TRP A 528 -5.41 7.15 32.03
CA TRP A 528 -6.69 7.08 31.33
C TRP A 528 -6.55 7.09 29.82
N ARG A 529 -5.58 7.81 29.25
CA ARG A 529 -5.26 7.73 27.81
C ARG A 529 -4.81 6.33 27.42
N GLY A 530 -4.03 5.67 28.26
CA GLY A 530 -3.66 4.26 28.13
C GLY A 530 -4.84 3.30 28.09
N ALA A 531 -5.69 3.40 29.12
CA ALA A 531 -6.91 2.61 29.23
C ALA A 531 -7.83 2.86 28.03
N GLY A 532 -8.05 4.12 27.68
CA GLY A 532 -8.85 4.53 26.53
C GLY A 532 -8.29 4.03 25.20
N ARG A 533 -6.96 4.02 25.02
CA ARG A 533 -6.29 3.47 23.83
C ARG A 533 -6.52 1.96 23.72
N GLU A 534 -6.20 1.19 24.76
CA GLU A 534 -6.35 -0.26 24.73
C GLU A 534 -7.81 -0.66 24.58
N LEU A 535 -8.69 0.00 25.35
CA LEU A 535 -10.11 -0.27 25.23
C LEU A 535 -10.58 0.11 23.84
N GLY A 536 -10.12 1.24 23.28
CA GLY A 536 -10.35 1.63 21.90
C GLY A 536 -9.82 0.62 20.88
N MET A 537 -8.73 -0.11 21.15
CA MET A 537 -8.22 -1.18 20.29
C MET A 537 -9.06 -2.46 20.40
N GLN A 538 -9.37 -2.91 21.61
CA GLN A 538 -10.24 -4.07 21.85
C GLN A 538 -11.65 -3.82 21.35
N CYS A 539 -12.13 -2.60 21.58
CA CYS A 539 -13.33 -2.05 21.01
C CYS A 539 -13.19 -2.02 19.51
N ALA A 540 -12.21 -1.38 18.86
CA ALA A 540 -12.11 -1.36 17.41
C ALA A 540 -12.16 -2.76 16.76
N VAL A 541 -11.52 -3.77 17.36
CA VAL A 541 -11.61 -5.17 16.89
C VAL A 541 -13.02 -5.73 17.07
N LYS A 542 -13.61 -5.59 18.27
CA LYS A 542 -15.00 -6.01 18.53
C LYS A 542 -16.02 -5.15 17.80
N TRP A 543 -15.75 -3.89 17.51
CA TRP A 543 -16.63 -2.91 16.88
C TRP A 543 -16.60 -3.06 15.38
N LEU A 544 -15.48 -3.45 14.77
CA LEU A 544 -15.48 -3.94 13.39
C LEU A 544 -16.36 -5.19 13.25
N GLN A 545 -16.40 -6.03 14.29
CA GLN A 545 -17.29 -7.18 14.36
C GLN A 545 -18.75 -6.79 14.69
N LEU A 546 -18.98 -5.75 15.50
CA LEU A 546 -20.30 -5.31 15.98
C LEU A 546 -20.98 -4.24 15.11
N ALA A 547 -20.23 -3.47 14.33
CA ALA A 547 -20.78 -2.63 13.24
C ALA A 547 -21.51 -3.51 12.21
N ARG A 548 -21.14 -4.79 12.13
CA ARG A 548 -21.89 -5.81 11.38
C ARG A 548 -23.11 -6.36 12.15
N SER A 549 -23.20 -6.16 13.47
CA SER A 549 -24.25 -6.71 14.34
C SER A 549 -25.33 -5.69 14.78
N ASN A 550 -25.29 -4.44 14.31
CA ASN A 550 -26.17 -3.33 14.74
C ASN A 550 -26.13 -2.97 16.23
N ASP A 551 -25.14 -3.45 16.99
CA ASP A 551 -25.04 -3.10 18.41
C ASP A 551 -24.50 -1.69 18.58
N ASN A 552 -25.13 -0.90 19.47
CA ASN A 552 -24.74 0.48 19.71
C ASN A 552 -23.62 0.59 20.77
N LEU A 553 -22.87 1.69 20.72
CA LEU A 553 -21.81 2.00 21.67
C LEU A 553 -22.28 1.98 23.14
N GLU A 554 -23.53 2.34 23.41
CA GLU A 554 -24.10 2.34 24.76
C GLU A 554 -24.19 0.94 25.37
N LYS A 555 -24.51 -0.09 24.56
CA LYS A 555 -24.50 -1.49 24.98
C LYS A 555 -23.10 -1.96 25.38
N LEU A 556 -22.05 -1.44 24.76
CA LEU A 556 -20.67 -1.79 25.14
C LEU A 556 -20.21 -1.11 26.43
N LEU A 557 -20.84 0.01 26.78
CA LEU A 557 -20.59 0.70 28.03
C LEU A 557 -21.37 0.12 29.21
N SER A 558 -22.34 -0.79 28.99
CA SER A 558 -23.14 -1.36 30.08
C SER A 558 -22.27 -2.06 31.11
N ASP A 559 -21.21 -2.71 30.64
CA ASP A 559 -20.29 -3.50 31.45
C ASP A 559 -19.13 -2.66 32.02
N VAL A 560 -19.02 -1.40 31.62
CA VAL A 560 -18.02 -0.45 32.10
C VAL A 560 -18.59 0.32 33.29
N PRO A 561 -17.90 0.35 34.46
CA PRO A 561 -18.35 1.12 35.61
C PRO A 561 -18.60 2.60 35.26
N PRO A 562 -19.68 3.24 35.77
CA PRO A 562 -20.04 4.61 35.42
C PRO A 562 -18.93 5.65 35.62
N THR A 563 -18.08 5.46 36.63
CA THR A 563 -16.91 6.30 36.91
C THR A 563 -15.88 6.27 35.80
N VAL A 564 -15.76 5.13 35.09
CA VAL A 564 -14.75 4.88 34.05
C VAL A 564 -15.23 5.27 32.65
N ARG A 565 -16.55 5.31 32.42
CA ARG A 565 -17.16 5.56 31.09
C ARG A 565 -16.67 6.83 30.38
N PRO A 566 -16.50 8.00 31.04
CA PRO A 566 -16.02 9.20 30.36
C PRO A 566 -14.67 8.99 29.67
N TRP A 567 -13.74 8.30 30.32
CA TRP A 567 -12.37 8.08 29.83
C TRP A 567 -12.32 7.05 28.71
N VAL A 568 -13.11 5.99 28.84
CA VAL A 568 -13.36 5.02 27.77
C VAL A 568 -13.83 5.72 26.50
N ILE A 569 -14.78 6.65 26.67
CA ILE A 569 -15.39 7.37 25.57
C ILE A 569 -14.44 8.39 24.96
N GLU A 570 -13.63 9.06 25.78
CA GLU A 570 -12.54 9.91 25.29
C GLU A 570 -11.56 9.10 24.44
N GLY A 571 -11.09 7.95 24.93
CA GLY A 571 -10.18 7.07 24.18
C GLY A 571 -10.79 6.51 22.89
N ALA A 572 -12.06 6.13 22.91
CA ALA A 572 -12.81 5.75 21.71
C ALA A 572 -12.90 6.91 20.71
N GLY A 573 -13.13 8.13 21.19
CA GLY A 573 -13.10 9.36 20.39
C GLY A 573 -11.73 9.59 19.76
N VAL A 574 -10.64 9.52 20.54
CA VAL A 574 -9.27 9.64 20.04
C VAL A 574 -8.99 8.61 18.93
N ASN A 575 -9.32 7.34 19.16
CA ASN A 575 -9.12 6.29 18.16
C ASN A 575 -9.91 6.57 16.88
N ALA A 576 -11.16 7.00 17.01
CA ALA A 576 -11.99 7.40 15.89
C ALA A 576 -11.35 8.56 15.12
N GLY A 577 -10.93 9.63 15.79
CA GLY A 577 -10.28 10.78 15.18
C GLY A 577 -8.98 10.43 14.44
N LEU A 578 -8.12 9.60 15.02
CA LEU A 578 -6.89 9.14 14.37
C LEU A 578 -7.15 8.36 13.08
N ARG A 579 -8.23 7.58 13.04
CA ARG A 579 -8.57 6.71 11.89
C ARG A 579 -9.56 7.33 10.92
N LEU A 580 -10.17 8.45 11.28
CA LEU A 580 -11.24 9.08 10.53
C LEU A 580 -10.74 9.57 9.18
N THR A 581 -11.09 8.88 8.11
CA THR A 581 -10.91 9.36 6.74
C THR A 581 -12.25 9.25 6.03
N PRO A 582 -12.51 10.04 4.99
CA PRO A 582 -13.71 9.87 4.17
C PRO A 582 -13.73 8.53 3.42
N TYR A 583 -12.63 7.76 3.48
CA TYR A 583 -12.42 6.49 2.79
C TYR A 583 -12.50 5.29 3.74
N ASN A 584 -12.63 5.51 5.06
CA ASN A 584 -12.73 4.46 6.06
C ASN A 584 -14.14 4.40 6.69
N PRO A 585 -15.14 3.78 6.03
CA PRO A 585 -16.49 3.61 6.56
C PRO A 585 -16.57 3.06 7.98
N PRO A 586 -15.77 2.08 8.42
CA PRO A 586 -15.73 1.72 9.82
C PRO A 586 -15.44 2.89 10.77
N ALA A 587 -14.55 3.80 10.40
CA ALA A 587 -14.29 5.01 11.19
C ALA A 587 -15.44 6.04 11.09
N ILE A 588 -16.13 6.11 9.96
CA ILE A 588 -17.33 6.95 9.79
C ILE A 588 -18.49 6.41 10.63
N ASP A 589 -18.76 5.11 10.56
CA ASP A 589 -19.77 4.41 11.35
C ASP A 589 -19.47 4.55 12.84
N LEU A 590 -18.20 4.42 13.22
CA LEU A 590 -17.70 4.65 14.57
C LEU A 590 -18.08 6.05 15.07
N ILE A 591 -17.83 7.08 14.25
CA ILE A 591 -18.20 8.46 14.52
C ILE A 591 -19.71 8.65 14.56
N ALA A 592 -20.47 8.01 13.68
CA ALA A 592 -21.93 8.07 13.65
C ALA A 592 -22.55 7.45 14.92
N GLN A 593 -22.01 6.33 15.41
CA GLN A 593 -22.45 5.69 16.65
C GLN A 593 -22.27 6.60 17.87
N GLY A 594 -21.26 7.49 17.86
CA GLY A 594 -21.07 8.51 18.90
C GLY A 594 -22.29 9.42 19.10
N ALA A 595 -23.17 9.55 18.10
CA ALA A 595 -24.41 10.34 18.23
C ALA A 595 -25.45 9.67 19.13
N GLY A 596 -25.41 8.34 19.27
CA GLY A 596 -26.27 7.58 20.18
C GLY A 596 -25.89 7.75 21.65
N LEU A 597 -24.72 8.31 21.96
CA LEU A 597 -24.29 8.55 23.34
C LEU A 597 -25.20 9.54 24.06
N GLY A 598 -25.42 9.29 25.35
CA GLY A 598 -26.09 10.22 26.24
C GLY A 598 -25.42 11.61 26.28
N PRO A 599 -26.16 12.67 26.66
CA PRO A 599 -25.73 14.06 26.53
C PRO A 599 -24.45 14.40 27.29
N ARG A 600 -24.11 13.63 28.34
CA ARG A 600 -22.87 13.80 29.11
C ARG A 600 -21.63 13.25 28.40
N LEU A 601 -21.75 12.12 27.69
CA LEU A 601 -20.63 11.41 27.08
C LEU A 601 -20.35 11.86 25.66
N ARG A 602 -21.39 12.30 24.94
CA ARG A 602 -21.30 12.75 23.54
C ARG A 602 -20.28 13.89 23.32
N PRO A 603 -20.24 14.97 24.12
CA PRO A 603 -19.25 16.03 23.94
C PRO A 603 -17.81 15.56 24.16
N ILE A 604 -17.60 14.59 25.06
CA ILE A 604 -16.28 14.03 25.36
C ILE A 604 -15.76 13.26 24.15
N TYR A 605 -16.60 12.38 23.61
CA TYR A 605 -16.29 11.58 22.43
C TYR A 605 -15.85 12.44 21.23
N PHE A 606 -16.70 13.40 20.83
CA PHE A 606 -16.46 14.17 19.62
C PHE A 606 -15.33 15.20 19.79
N ARG A 607 -15.15 15.80 20.97
CA ARG A 607 -13.99 16.66 21.24
C ARG A 607 -12.68 15.89 21.14
N ALA A 608 -12.63 14.70 21.76
CA ALA A 608 -11.48 13.83 21.66
C ALA A 608 -11.18 13.39 20.22
N ALA A 609 -12.23 13.07 19.44
CA ALA A 609 -12.10 12.78 18.02
C ALA A 609 -11.58 13.96 17.21
N GLY A 610 -12.07 15.18 17.46
CA GLY A 610 -11.57 16.40 16.82
C GLY A 610 -10.10 16.65 17.12
N LEU A 611 -9.73 16.58 18.40
CA LEU A 611 -8.35 16.78 18.85
C LEU A 611 -7.41 15.75 18.19
N ALA A 612 -7.80 14.48 18.19
CA ALA A 612 -7.00 13.41 17.61
C ALA A 612 -6.95 13.45 16.07
N TYR A 613 -8.02 13.89 15.41
CA TYR A 613 -8.00 14.15 13.98
C TYR A 613 -7.01 15.27 13.64
N ARG A 614 -6.96 16.33 14.45
CA ARG A 614 -5.98 17.42 14.30
C ARG A 614 -4.53 16.91 14.38
N THR A 615 -4.21 15.95 15.24
CA THR A 615 -2.81 15.50 15.43
C THR A 615 -2.20 14.82 14.21
N ARG A 616 -3.01 14.46 13.20
CA ARG A 616 -2.55 13.90 11.93
C ARG A 616 -1.89 14.93 11.02
N TYR A 617 -2.15 16.21 11.24
CA TYR A 617 -1.66 17.29 10.39
C TYR A 617 -0.32 17.84 10.86
N PHE A 618 0.39 18.53 9.97
CA PHE A 618 1.68 19.14 10.31
C PHE A 618 1.48 20.36 11.24
N ALA A 619 1.88 20.21 12.52
CA ALA A 619 1.58 21.15 13.60
C ALA A 619 1.94 22.61 13.31
N ALA A 620 3.16 22.89 12.82
CA ALA A 620 3.61 24.27 12.53
C ALA A 620 2.83 24.97 11.40
N ARG A 621 1.97 24.23 10.67
CA ARG A 621 1.12 24.77 9.61
C ARG A 621 -0.35 24.42 9.80
N TYR A 622 -0.73 23.90 10.97
CA TYR A 622 -2.12 23.56 11.23
C TYR A 622 -2.91 24.82 11.53
N PHE A 623 -3.83 25.14 10.64
CA PHE A 623 -4.92 26.06 10.89
C PHE A 623 -6.20 25.23 11.00
N VAL A 624 -7.12 25.65 11.86
CA VAL A 624 -8.46 25.06 11.89
C VAL A 624 -9.14 25.43 10.56
N PRO A 625 -9.51 24.48 9.70
CA PRO A 625 -10.14 24.79 8.41
C PRO A 625 -11.43 25.60 8.60
N ARG A 626 -12.01 26.21 7.56
CA ARG A 626 -13.35 26.81 7.70
C ARG A 626 -14.41 25.71 7.86
N ASP A 627 -15.56 26.05 8.44
CA ASP A 627 -16.68 25.12 8.62
C ASP A 627 -17.15 24.56 7.27
N GLY A 628 -17.38 23.24 7.20
CA GLY A 628 -17.83 22.54 5.99
C GLY A 628 -16.74 22.27 4.95
N VAL A 629 -15.50 22.70 5.19
CA VAL A 629 -14.36 22.43 4.28
C VAL A 629 -13.85 21.00 4.42
N LEU A 630 -13.82 20.49 5.64
CA LEU A 630 -13.38 19.11 5.92
C LEU A 630 -14.45 18.13 5.43
N ARG A 631 -14.09 17.23 4.52
CA ARG A 631 -15.04 16.26 3.95
C ARG A 631 -15.71 15.41 5.03
N VAL A 632 -14.96 15.03 6.06
CA VAL A 632 -15.43 14.23 7.20
C VAL A 632 -16.58 14.88 7.97
N GLU A 633 -16.74 16.21 7.90
CA GLU A 633 -17.84 16.90 8.58
C GLU A 633 -19.19 16.65 7.94
N SER A 634 -19.21 16.52 6.61
CA SER A 634 -20.42 16.19 5.88
C SER A 634 -20.99 14.83 6.30
N MET A 635 -20.13 13.95 6.83
CA MET A 635 -20.46 12.61 7.30
C MET A 635 -20.88 12.57 8.77
N MET A 636 -20.67 13.66 9.51
CA MET A 636 -21.04 13.76 10.92
C MET A 636 -22.45 14.32 11.11
N PRO A 637 -23.21 13.84 12.12
CA PRO A 637 -24.44 14.47 12.58
C PRO A 637 -24.21 15.94 12.96
N SER A 638 -25.19 16.82 12.68
CA SER A 638 -25.04 18.27 12.87
C SER A 638 -24.67 18.66 14.32
N ASN A 639 -25.24 17.97 15.30
CA ASN A 639 -24.97 18.17 16.72
C ASN A 639 -23.60 17.62 17.20
N ALA A 640 -22.95 16.76 16.41
CA ALA A 640 -21.60 16.25 16.66
C ALA A 640 -20.52 17.21 16.14
N ARG A 641 -20.80 17.90 15.03
CA ARG A 641 -19.85 18.81 14.36
C ARG A 641 -19.34 19.91 15.30
N LEU A 642 -20.21 20.46 16.15
CA LEU A 642 -19.85 21.50 17.12
C LEU A 642 -18.72 21.03 18.05
N TRP A 643 -18.91 19.85 18.67
CA TRP A 643 -17.96 19.28 19.61
C TRP A 643 -16.67 18.82 18.92
N PHE A 644 -16.78 18.24 17.72
CA PHE A 644 -15.62 17.90 16.91
C PHE A 644 -14.78 19.14 16.58
N ARG A 645 -15.43 20.23 16.18
CA ARG A 645 -14.79 21.53 15.93
C ARG A 645 -14.15 22.14 17.17
N GLU A 646 -14.78 22.01 18.33
CA GLU A 646 -14.18 22.42 19.59
C GLU A 646 -12.87 21.65 19.82
N GLY A 647 -12.86 20.34 19.61
CA GLY A 647 -11.64 19.52 19.65
C GLY A 647 -10.55 19.97 18.67
N LEU A 648 -10.90 20.34 17.44
CA LEU A 648 -9.95 20.89 16.46
C LEU A 648 -9.32 22.20 16.93
N ARG A 649 -10.09 23.03 17.66
CA ARG A 649 -9.67 24.35 18.15
C ARG A 649 -8.89 24.27 19.46
N MET A 650 -9.05 23.20 20.25
CA MET A 650 -8.33 23.04 21.52
C MET A 650 -6.83 23.24 21.29
N PRO A 651 -6.19 24.19 21.97
CA PRO A 651 -4.74 24.36 21.87
C PRO A 651 -4.05 23.05 22.27
N LEU A 652 -2.96 22.71 21.59
CA LEU A 652 -2.06 21.65 22.04
C LEU A 652 -1.25 22.25 23.19
N GLU A 653 -1.89 22.46 24.34
CA GLU A 653 -1.45 23.27 25.49
C GLU A 653 -0.14 22.80 26.17
N ASN A 654 0.56 21.81 25.62
CA ASN A 654 1.91 21.40 26.05
C ASN A 654 3.04 21.83 25.09
N GLN A 655 2.75 22.65 24.07
CA GLN A 655 3.79 23.43 23.39
C GLN A 655 3.77 24.84 23.98
N LEU A 656 4.87 25.21 24.64
CA LEU A 656 5.19 26.52 25.22
C LEU A 656 4.89 26.69 26.71
N ASP A 657 5.70 25.99 27.53
CA ASP A 657 6.31 26.64 28.71
C ASP A 657 7.81 26.27 28.81
N THR A 658 8.47 26.21 27.65
CA THR A 658 9.94 26.17 27.55
C THR A 658 10.36 27.16 26.47
N GLU A 659 10.49 28.40 26.89
CA GLU A 659 11.42 29.46 26.45
C GLU A 659 11.87 29.52 24.97
N ALA A 660 11.62 30.70 24.37
CA ALA A 660 12.29 31.29 23.21
C ALA A 660 12.19 30.56 21.87
N THR A 661 11.11 30.81 21.13
CA THR A 661 11.17 30.74 19.66
C THR A 661 12.03 31.91 19.15
N PRO A 662 13.17 31.69 18.46
CA PRO A 662 13.89 32.78 17.82
C PRO A 662 13.00 33.31 16.68
N THR A 663 12.68 34.59 16.74
CA THR A 663 12.01 35.30 15.65
C THR A 663 12.87 35.21 14.39
N LEU A 664 12.46 34.38 13.42
CA LEU A 664 12.99 34.48 12.07
C LEU A 664 12.53 35.83 11.48
N PRO A 665 13.44 36.61 10.85
CA PRO A 665 13.08 37.87 10.24
C PRO A 665 12.12 37.60 9.08
N VAL A 666 10.96 38.23 9.13
CA VAL A 666 10.06 38.37 7.99
C VAL A 666 10.81 39.21 6.95
N ALA A 667 11.09 38.63 5.79
CA ALA A 667 11.53 39.39 4.63
C ALA A 667 10.28 39.95 3.93
N ASP A 668 10.25 41.27 3.76
CA ASP A 668 9.29 42.02 2.94
C ASP A 668 9.41 41.69 1.44
#